data_AF-A0A7W4F534-F1
#
_entry.id   AF-A0A7W4F534-F1
#
_cell.length_a   1.000
_cell.length_b   1.000
_cell.length_c   1.000
_cell.angle_alpha   90.00
_cell.angle_beta   90.00
_cell.angle_gamma   90.00
#
_symmetry.space_group_name_H-M   'P 1'
#
loop_
_entity.id
_entity.type
_entity.pdbx_description
1 polymer ?
#
loop_
_entity_poly.entity_id
_entity_poly.type
_entity_poly.pdbx_seq_one_letter_code
_entity_poly.pdbx_strand_id
1 'polypeptide(L)'
;MSLLTLQQDVAILFYSTLGKKADEKALTYFARQLEKGTYTQSELAAKFINSQDGQHRYDGLSTSQKVQYIYQNTNGAPPDAVTLSSLAAQVDAGKTLGSLTTTLINETKNYDGQDVTSLNQQKHLEIIISTTLYPSQIELPSQLSAAENVQGMFYLLGSMINSAAIDYWSGVLDSGKKNAVEMANYFVSLKGYISSLNNEDFVQKIFSQAFGTFASNSELQKYVTSLNDGSETRGDVMMRMMNDIRNDTSHDVARQNFTAATHVYASGEFPPAKYAEVVMSLYLTVAGVSADATAIDSFSRLLVGGKTQAEVLNILSKTDLFRNAGDYQSIYMKLYGSPLDSISAQAILLKAGNDKIKATSLIIDAFREGKYPLDNHPSPPPANLLHEYEVNLGTALGYQKMFNGSFTLSDSGKLMADINTRTLHEVTYAEMASLTSLNQLNINANMNIAVDLNRLPPMNTNKIVLSGDYATSAKVLDSLGSKYAVDLLLNETNIANADATQQIKSTNAMIEAGTDLSNAKINLLLNNQLYWEGNSINGGANHISDSFLAQSDLQDNNTNSMISANFITKSIYLTSNSTGGVDGSIVSNINQFLYFSLIDLTHYSGTGNIYMNGQLVATEGNKVFDFGVIDQQATIFNQTYSNVSMLQQSDRAQTHFGNYTGSQGAIISAYSGELTLINVSNSYLYVNGDLTNQSRVHVYDSLQSDKSFSLALSEAATEIRNIDMGTFSLTSTHKDTLQISMTHASTHSVERTLTLSGGENHISTLMLSGLTTRPDMLLNLTIKSDFGDNLQTITGIDASMGPVYSEIDLNLVSEKSGTGGGSFYNTLNALANKSDFSHIIDDLTGYQLKVANTGLTVHSANVKGNTTLDTTRALTFTDSTIDSMVTLNSGYQNSIITAGDTGNQWIFSKTGDKSATLYGSATTEAEIKNAFTGLTATDNAHDLFSQVLANMTHGASTNNLSEVGLLKLDKSVYVIVDKNHNQTFDADDIVFSIGNQDPYLAAVSLHYKAPAITVNGAAESHLAEAIA
;
A
#
# COMPACT_ATOMS: atom_id res chain seq x y z
N MET A 1 -32.41 5.48 -3.28
CA MET A 1 -31.52 6.63 -3.51
C MET A 1 -32.27 7.89 -3.17
N SER A 2 -31.63 8.89 -2.57
CA SER A 2 -32.27 10.18 -2.29
C SER A 2 -32.29 11.06 -3.55
N LEU A 3 -33.23 11.99 -3.64
CA LEU A 3 -33.30 12.94 -4.74
C LEU A 3 -32.03 13.81 -4.81
N LEU A 4 -31.47 14.20 -3.66
CA LEU A 4 -30.22 14.96 -3.59
C LEU A 4 -29.03 14.17 -4.16
N THR A 5 -28.85 12.90 -3.80
CA THR A 5 -27.77 12.07 -4.35
C THR A 5 -27.92 11.87 -5.87
N LEU A 6 -29.16 11.76 -6.36
CA LEU A 6 -29.43 11.76 -7.80
C LEU A 6 -29.11 13.11 -8.46
N GLN A 7 -29.32 14.25 -7.78
CA GLN A 7 -28.88 15.55 -8.28
C GLN A 7 -27.34 15.66 -8.32
N GLN A 8 -26.63 15.08 -7.35
CA GLN A 8 -25.17 14.98 -7.39
C GLN A 8 -24.70 14.15 -8.59
N ASP A 9 -25.31 12.98 -8.82
CA ASP A 9 -24.98 12.14 -9.98
C ASP A 9 -25.25 12.87 -11.30
N VAL A 10 -26.37 13.58 -11.43
CA VAL A 10 -26.65 14.40 -12.61
C VAL A 10 -25.62 15.52 -12.77
N ALA A 11 -25.22 16.20 -11.69
CA ALA A 11 -24.22 17.27 -11.74
C ALA A 11 -22.89 16.74 -12.32
N ILE A 12 -22.41 15.60 -11.84
CA ILE A 12 -21.18 14.98 -12.33
C ILE A 12 -21.34 14.53 -13.78
N LEU A 13 -22.40 13.80 -14.11
CA LEU A 13 -22.62 13.30 -15.48
C LEU A 13 -22.70 14.45 -16.48
N PHE A 14 -23.39 15.53 -16.13
CA PHE A 14 -23.55 16.69 -16.99
C PHE A 14 -22.21 17.41 -17.20
N TYR A 15 -21.42 17.60 -16.13
CA TYR A 15 -20.10 18.22 -16.23
C TYR A 15 -19.08 17.34 -16.95
N SER A 16 -18.99 16.05 -16.61
CA SER A 16 -18.08 15.10 -17.27
C SER A 16 -18.33 15.02 -18.77
N THR A 17 -19.60 15.04 -19.19
CA THR A 17 -19.96 14.93 -20.61
C THR A 17 -19.93 16.25 -21.36
N LEU A 18 -20.31 17.37 -20.76
CA LEU A 18 -20.43 18.66 -21.47
C LEU A 18 -19.41 19.71 -21.03
N GLY A 19 -18.57 19.46 -20.03
CA GLY A 19 -17.61 20.44 -19.50
C GLY A 19 -18.26 21.72 -18.96
N LYS A 20 -19.54 21.65 -18.56
CA LYS A 20 -20.29 22.80 -18.01
C LYS A 20 -21.25 22.33 -16.91
N LYS A 21 -21.61 23.23 -16.01
CA LYS A 21 -22.54 22.94 -14.90
C LYS A 21 -24.00 22.91 -15.37
N ALA A 22 -24.80 22.03 -14.78
CA ALA A 22 -26.24 22.00 -14.99
C ALA A 22 -26.93 23.14 -14.22
N ASP A 23 -28.01 23.70 -14.77
CA ASP A 23 -28.87 24.62 -14.02
C ASP A 23 -29.85 23.86 -13.09
N GLU A 24 -30.50 24.57 -12.17
CA GLU A 24 -31.44 23.99 -11.18
C GLU A 24 -32.57 23.17 -11.84
N LYS A 25 -33.08 23.65 -12.98
CA LYS A 25 -34.18 22.99 -13.70
C LYS A 25 -33.71 21.68 -14.33
N ALA A 26 -32.53 21.68 -14.95
CA ALA A 26 -31.92 20.51 -15.53
C ALA A 26 -31.59 19.48 -14.44
N LEU A 27 -30.96 19.90 -13.34
CA LEU A 27 -30.65 19.05 -12.18
C LEU A 27 -31.91 18.33 -11.68
N THR A 28 -32.95 19.10 -11.36
CA THR A 28 -34.21 18.54 -10.82
C THR A 28 -34.94 17.66 -11.82
N TYR A 29 -35.00 18.07 -13.08
CA TYR A 29 -35.68 17.30 -14.12
C TYR A 29 -35.00 15.93 -14.31
N PHE A 30 -33.69 15.91 -14.55
CA PHE A 30 -32.98 14.66 -14.83
C PHE A 30 -32.83 13.77 -13.58
N ALA A 31 -32.68 14.34 -12.39
CA ALA A 31 -32.66 13.56 -11.15
C ALA A 31 -33.99 12.82 -10.94
N ARG A 32 -35.14 13.46 -11.23
CA ARG A 32 -36.45 12.80 -11.21
C ARG A 32 -36.62 11.74 -12.30
N GLN A 33 -35.93 11.86 -13.43
CA GLN A 33 -35.94 10.81 -14.46
C GLN A 33 -35.15 9.57 -13.99
N LEU A 34 -34.01 9.78 -13.31
CA LEU A 34 -33.27 8.68 -12.69
C LEU A 34 -34.09 8.03 -11.56
N GLU A 35 -34.74 8.84 -10.72
CA GLU A 35 -35.60 8.36 -9.61
C GLU A 35 -36.73 7.46 -10.11
N LYS A 36 -37.35 7.81 -11.24
CA LYS A 36 -38.41 7.02 -11.89
C LYS A 36 -37.91 5.79 -12.64
N GLY A 37 -36.59 5.64 -12.81
CA GLY A 37 -36.00 4.61 -13.65
C GLY A 37 -36.24 4.80 -15.15
N THR A 38 -36.56 6.03 -15.60
CA THR A 38 -36.73 6.33 -17.04
C THR A 38 -35.42 6.16 -17.81
N TYR A 39 -34.29 6.46 -17.16
CA TYR A 39 -32.95 6.30 -17.71
C TYR A 39 -32.03 5.70 -16.66
N THR A 40 -31.08 4.88 -17.09
CA THR A 40 -29.85 4.59 -16.35
C THR A 40 -28.88 5.79 -16.43
N GLN A 41 -27.88 5.84 -15.54
CA GLN A 41 -26.84 6.89 -15.59
C GLN A 41 -26.08 6.88 -16.93
N SER A 42 -25.81 5.69 -17.50
CA SER A 42 -25.11 5.53 -18.78
C SER A 42 -25.94 6.06 -19.96
N GLU A 43 -27.24 5.75 -19.98
CA GLU A 43 -28.16 6.28 -21.00
C GLU A 43 -28.31 7.80 -20.88
N LEU A 44 -28.33 8.32 -19.66
CA LEU A 44 -28.39 9.75 -19.43
C LEU A 44 -27.11 10.46 -19.90
N ALA A 45 -25.93 9.91 -19.61
CA ALA A 45 -24.67 10.43 -20.14
C ALA A 45 -24.65 10.41 -21.68
N ALA A 46 -25.08 9.31 -22.30
CA ALA A 46 -25.22 9.23 -23.76
C ALA A 46 -26.20 10.28 -24.29
N LYS A 47 -27.29 10.57 -23.56
CA LYS A 47 -28.26 11.60 -23.94
C LYS A 47 -27.66 13.01 -23.90
N PHE A 48 -26.76 13.30 -22.95
CA PHE A 48 -26.04 14.57 -22.91
C PHE A 48 -25.06 14.69 -24.07
N ILE A 49 -24.27 13.65 -24.33
CA ILE A 49 -23.31 13.59 -25.45
C ILE A 49 -24.03 13.77 -26.80
N ASN A 50 -25.21 13.17 -26.97
CA ASN A 50 -26.01 13.26 -28.20
C ASN A 50 -26.93 14.48 -28.26
N SER A 51 -26.94 15.34 -27.22
CA SER A 51 -27.69 16.59 -27.26
C SER A 51 -27.08 17.56 -28.27
N GLN A 52 -27.80 18.61 -28.66
CA GLN A 52 -27.26 19.62 -29.57
C GLN A 52 -25.94 20.23 -29.07
N ASP A 53 -25.84 20.54 -27.77
CA ASP A 53 -24.60 21.06 -27.16
C ASP A 53 -23.51 19.99 -27.10
N GLY A 54 -23.89 18.72 -26.89
CA GLY A 54 -22.97 17.59 -27.00
C GLY A 54 -22.40 17.45 -28.41
N GLN A 55 -23.24 17.41 -29.44
CA GLN A 55 -22.79 17.36 -30.84
C GLN A 55 -21.82 18.50 -31.17
N HIS A 56 -22.09 19.73 -30.73
CA HIS A 56 -21.16 20.85 -30.89
C HIS A 56 -19.77 20.63 -30.24
N ARG A 57 -19.66 19.79 -29.21
CA ARG A 57 -18.40 19.48 -28.50
C ARG A 57 -17.68 18.25 -29.05
N TYR A 58 -18.44 17.27 -29.53
CA TYR A 58 -17.90 15.95 -29.92
C TYR A 58 -17.76 15.76 -31.43
N ASP A 59 -18.47 16.53 -32.26
CA ASP A 59 -18.42 16.40 -33.71
C ASP A 59 -17.04 16.78 -34.25
N GLY A 60 -16.50 15.94 -35.14
CA GLY A 60 -15.16 16.11 -35.70
C GLY A 60 -14.01 15.62 -34.82
N LEU A 61 -14.27 15.19 -33.58
CA LEU A 61 -13.24 14.59 -32.70
C LEU A 61 -13.02 13.10 -33.02
N SER A 62 -11.76 12.65 -32.93
CA SER A 62 -11.39 11.23 -32.94
C SER A 62 -11.82 10.52 -31.65
N THR A 63 -11.85 9.17 -31.64
CA THR A 63 -12.17 8.39 -30.42
C THR A 63 -11.30 8.83 -29.24
N SER A 64 -9.97 8.91 -29.42
CA SER A 64 -9.05 9.33 -28.36
C SER A 64 -9.33 10.75 -27.86
N GLN A 65 -9.66 11.70 -28.74
CA GLN A 65 -10.00 13.07 -28.33
C GLN A 65 -11.30 13.12 -27.50
N LYS A 66 -12.31 12.31 -27.87
CA LYS A 66 -13.57 12.21 -27.11
C LYS A 66 -13.34 11.62 -25.72
N VAL A 67 -12.51 10.57 -25.64
CA VAL A 67 -12.11 9.93 -24.38
C VAL A 67 -11.33 10.91 -23.49
N GLN A 68 -10.35 11.61 -24.07
CA GLN A 68 -9.55 12.62 -23.36
C GLN A 68 -10.44 13.74 -22.80
N TYR A 69 -11.43 14.22 -23.56
CA TYR A 69 -12.37 15.25 -23.11
C TYR A 69 -13.17 14.79 -21.88
N ILE A 70 -13.75 13.59 -21.92
CA ILE A 70 -14.51 13.02 -20.80
C ILE A 70 -13.61 12.82 -19.58
N TYR A 71 -12.42 12.25 -19.78
CA TYR A 71 -11.46 12.00 -18.70
C TYR A 71 -11.04 13.30 -18.03
N GLN A 72 -10.64 14.31 -18.81
CA GLN A 72 -10.21 15.60 -18.27
C GLN A 72 -11.31 16.30 -17.48
N ASN A 73 -12.56 16.27 -17.96
CA ASN A 73 -13.67 16.87 -17.23
C ASN A 73 -13.98 16.12 -15.92
N THR A 74 -13.87 14.79 -15.94
CA THR A 74 -14.15 13.92 -14.78
C THR A 74 -13.06 14.02 -13.72
N ASN A 75 -11.79 14.05 -14.14
CA ASN A 75 -10.64 13.91 -13.24
C ASN A 75 -9.87 15.23 -13.02
N GLY A 76 -10.22 16.29 -13.74
CA GLY A 76 -9.55 17.60 -13.63
C GLY A 76 -8.19 17.68 -14.31
N ALA A 77 -7.66 16.56 -14.82
CA ALA A 77 -6.38 16.46 -15.53
C ALA A 77 -6.50 15.50 -16.72
N PRO A 78 -5.72 15.68 -17.80
CA PRO A 78 -5.70 14.74 -18.92
C PRO A 78 -5.08 13.38 -18.51
N PRO A 79 -5.47 12.27 -19.15
CA PRO A 79 -4.85 10.97 -18.92
C PRO A 79 -3.44 10.92 -19.52
N ASP A 80 -2.57 10.08 -18.96
CA ASP A 80 -1.30 9.73 -19.60
C ASP A 80 -1.53 8.94 -20.92
N ALA A 81 -0.48 8.79 -21.71
CA ALA A 81 -0.57 8.18 -23.05
C ALA A 81 -1.01 6.70 -23.02
N VAL A 82 -0.63 5.94 -22.00
CA VAL A 82 -0.97 4.52 -21.85
C VAL A 82 -2.44 4.39 -21.46
N THR A 83 -2.87 5.16 -20.47
CA THR A 83 -4.26 5.24 -20.02
C THR A 83 -5.19 5.68 -21.15
N LEU A 84 -4.82 6.74 -21.89
CA LEU A 84 -5.60 7.23 -23.02
C LEU A 84 -5.79 6.16 -24.11
N SER A 85 -4.71 5.46 -24.47
CA SER A 85 -4.73 4.42 -25.50
C SER A 85 -5.61 3.24 -25.08
N SER A 86 -5.51 2.81 -23.81
CA SER A 86 -6.33 1.75 -23.23
C SER A 86 -7.83 2.10 -23.24
N LEU A 87 -8.18 3.30 -22.77
CA LEU A 87 -9.58 3.75 -22.73
C LEU A 87 -10.17 3.95 -24.14
N ALA A 88 -9.37 4.46 -25.10
CA ALA A 88 -9.79 4.57 -26.49
C ALA A 88 -10.06 3.18 -27.12
N ALA A 89 -9.18 2.20 -26.87
CA ALA A 89 -9.37 0.83 -27.34
C ALA A 89 -10.66 0.20 -26.80
N GLN A 90 -11.07 0.49 -25.56
CA GLN A 90 -12.36 0.03 -25.03
C GLN A 90 -13.55 0.59 -25.82
N VAL A 91 -13.48 1.87 -26.22
CA VAL A 91 -14.54 2.50 -27.01
C VAL A 91 -14.58 1.95 -28.42
N ASP A 92 -13.42 1.77 -29.06
CA ASP A 92 -13.32 1.17 -30.39
C ASP A 92 -13.78 -0.30 -30.38
N ALA A 93 -13.64 -1.01 -29.25
CA ALA A 93 -14.17 -2.35 -29.01
C ALA A 93 -15.69 -2.39 -28.70
N GLY A 94 -16.37 -1.24 -28.70
CA GLY A 94 -17.83 -1.15 -28.58
C GLY A 94 -18.36 -0.62 -27.23
N LYS A 95 -17.50 -0.23 -26.28
CA LYS A 95 -17.94 0.46 -25.06
C LYS A 95 -18.49 1.85 -25.42
N THR A 96 -19.73 2.15 -25.04
CA THR A 96 -20.30 3.47 -25.33
C THR A 96 -19.60 4.55 -24.49
N LEU A 97 -19.51 5.77 -25.02
CA LEU A 97 -18.97 6.90 -24.26
C LEU A 97 -19.75 7.16 -22.96
N GLY A 98 -21.08 6.97 -22.97
CA GLY A 98 -21.88 7.09 -21.76
C GLY A 98 -21.53 6.03 -20.69
N SER A 99 -21.24 4.79 -21.09
CA SER A 99 -20.76 3.75 -20.18
C SER A 99 -19.36 4.05 -19.66
N LEU A 100 -18.45 4.50 -20.54
CA LEU A 100 -17.12 4.95 -20.15
C LEU A 100 -17.18 6.08 -19.10
N THR A 101 -18.01 7.10 -19.31
CA THR A 101 -18.21 8.19 -18.34
C THR A 101 -18.62 7.66 -16.97
N THR A 102 -19.60 6.74 -16.91
CA THR A 102 -20.02 6.16 -15.62
C THR A 102 -18.93 5.31 -14.96
N THR A 103 -18.11 4.59 -15.75
CA THR A 103 -16.96 3.86 -15.20
C THR A 103 -15.96 4.82 -14.56
N LEU A 104 -15.54 5.86 -15.27
CA LEU A 104 -14.57 6.84 -14.77
C LEU A 104 -15.09 7.56 -13.52
N ILE A 105 -16.36 7.98 -13.51
CA ILE A 105 -16.96 8.60 -12.32
C ILE A 105 -16.94 7.64 -11.14
N ASN A 106 -17.28 6.36 -11.33
CA ASN A 106 -17.30 5.39 -10.25
C ASN A 106 -15.90 5.07 -9.72
N GLU A 107 -14.90 4.96 -10.60
CA GLU A 107 -13.49 4.75 -10.22
C GLU A 107 -12.97 5.93 -9.38
N THR A 108 -13.22 7.17 -9.84
CA THR A 108 -12.75 8.37 -9.15
C THR A 108 -13.52 8.67 -7.86
N LYS A 109 -14.86 8.56 -7.88
CA LYS A 109 -15.72 8.87 -6.73
C LYS A 109 -15.51 7.88 -5.58
N ASN A 110 -15.28 6.60 -5.89
CA ASN A 110 -15.16 5.53 -4.89
C ASN A 110 -13.70 5.09 -4.64
N TYR A 111 -12.72 5.86 -5.09
CA TYR A 111 -11.31 5.57 -4.83
C TYR A 111 -11.03 5.50 -3.32
N ASP A 112 -10.44 4.38 -2.87
CA ASP A 112 -10.14 4.05 -1.47
C ASP A 112 -8.64 4.02 -1.14
N GLY A 113 -7.77 4.23 -2.12
CA GLY A 113 -6.33 4.22 -1.93
C GLY A 113 -5.74 5.55 -1.41
N GLN A 114 -4.41 5.60 -1.34
CA GLN A 114 -3.64 6.73 -0.79
C GLN A 114 -2.90 7.57 -1.86
N ASP A 115 -2.96 7.17 -3.15
CA ASP A 115 -2.39 7.97 -4.26
C ASP A 115 -2.94 9.40 -4.28
N VAL A 116 -2.04 10.37 -4.12
CA VAL A 116 -2.34 11.80 -4.06
C VAL A 116 -3.00 12.29 -5.35
N THR A 117 -2.63 11.74 -6.51
CA THR A 117 -3.22 12.14 -7.80
C THR A 117 -4.70 11.78 -7.83
N SER A 118 -5.04 10.55 -7.47
CA SER A 118 -6.41 10.03 -7.43
C SER A 118 -7.26 10.74 -6.37
N LEU A 119 -6.68 11.09 -5.21
CA LEU A 119 -7.35 11.92 -4.20
C LEU A 119 -7.66 13.33 -4.70
N ASN A 120 -6.75 13.95 -5.46
CA ASN A 120 -7.02 15.24 -6.10
C ASN A 120 -8.12 15.15 -7.17
N GLN A 121 -8.19 14.04 -7.91
CA GLN A 121 -9.27 13.78 -8.88
C GLN A 121 -10.63 13.62 -8.17
N GLN A 122 -10.68 12.91 -7.05
CA GLN A 122 -11.88 12.80 -6.21
C GLN A 122 -12.32 14.18 -5.70
N LYS A 123 -11.39 14.98 -5.15
CA LYS A 123 -11.66 16.35 -4.70
C LYS A 123 -12.18 17.25 -5.81
N HIS A 124 -11.65 17.11 -7.03
CA HIS A 124 -12.17 17.84 -8.21
C HIS A 124 -13.64 17.51 -8.45
N LEU A 125 -14.02 16.22 -8.45
CA LEU A 125 -15.43 15.83 -8.60
C LEU A 125 -16.31 16.41 -7.49
N GLU A 126 -15.86 16.36 -6.24
CA GLU A 126 -16.61 16.91 -5.11
C GLU A 126 -16.85 18.43 -5.24
N ILE A 127 -15.84 19.18 -5.71
CA ILE A 127 -15.97 20.62 -6.01
C ILE A 127 -16.97 20.85 -7.15
N ILE A 128 -16.95 20.03 -8.19
CA ILE A 128 -17.92 20.13 -9.29
C ILE A 128 -19.34 19.89 -8.79
N ILE A 129 -19.55 18.89 -7.93
CA ILE A 129 -20.84 18.61 -7.32
C ILE A 129 -21.30 19.82 -6.52
N SER A 130 -20.52 20.27 -5.53
CA SER A 130 -20.92 21.34 -4.62
C SER A 130 -21.21 22.64 -5.36
N THR A 131 -20.33 23.04 -6.27
CA THR A 131 -20.48 24.29 -7.01
C THR A 131 -21.53 24.25 -8.12
N THR A 132 -22.06 23.07 -8.48
CA THR A 132 -23.21 22.90 -9.39
C THR A 132 -24.53 22.88 -8.64
N LEU A 133 -24.58 22.22 -7.47
CA LEU A 133 -25.77 22.17 -6.62
C LEU A 133 -26.04 23.51 -5.92
N TYR A 134 -24.98 24.23 -5.54
CA TYR A 134 -25.03 25.51 -4.83
C TYR A 134 -24.27 26.59 -5.61
N PRO A 135 -24.81 27.03 -6.76
CA PRO A 135 -24.17 28.06 -7.57
C PRO A 135 -24.27 29.44 -6.90
N SER A 136 -23.32 30.32 -7.22
CA SER A 136 -23.32 31.74 -6.87
C SER A 136 -22.61 32.49 -8.00
N GLN A 137 -23.20 33.60 -8.47
CA GLN A 137 -22.65 34.43 -9.56
C GLN A 137 -22.11 35.77 -9.05
N ILE A 138 -21.87 35.87 -7.74
CA ILE A 138 -21.49 37.12 -7.08
C ILE A 138 -19.97 37.17 -7.02
N GLU A 139 -19.36 37.98 -7.90
CA GLU A 139 -17.90 38.08 -8.04
C GLU A 139 -17.35 39.45 -7.63
N LEU A 140 -18.14 40.52 -7.76
CA LEU A 140 -17.70 41.89 -7.56
C LEU A 140 -18.05 42.42 -6.15
N PRO A 141 -17.19 43.26 -5.52
CA PRO A 141 -17.49 43.86 -4.21
C PRO A 141 -18.81 44.63 -4.14
N SER A 142 -19.19 45.36 -5.20
CA SER A 142 -20.47 46.09 -5.26
C SER A 142 -21.67 45.14 -5.28
N GLN A 143 -21.53 44.00 -5.94
CA GLN A 143 -22.55 42.96 -6.03
C GLN A 143 -22.69 42.19 -4.71
N LEU A 144 -21.61 42.01 -3.94
CA LEU A 144 -21.65 41.48 -2.57
C LEU A 144 -22.54 42.35 -1.67
N SER A 145 -22.31 43.66 -1.62
CA SER A 145 -23.16 44.57 -0.83
C SER A 145 -24.61 44.61 -1.33
N ALA A 146 -24.84 44.48 -2.63
CA ALA A 146 -26.18 44.36 -3.19
C ALA A 146 -26.88 43.07 -2.73
N ALA A 147 -26.18 41.93 -2.73
CA ALA A 147 -26.70 40.65 -2.27
C ALA A 147 -27.00 40.64 -0.76
N GLU A 148 -26.12 41.20 0.07
CA GLU A 148 -26.38 41.39 1.51
C GLU A 148 -27.65 42.21 1.75
N ASN A 149 -27.87 43.27 0.97
CA ASN A 149 -29.06 44.10 1.08
C ASN A 149 -30.33 43.36 0.66
N VAL A 150 -30.29 42.61 -0.44
CA VAL A 150 -31.43 41.76 -0.85
C VAL A 150 -31.77 40.76 0.25
N GLN A 151 -30.78 40.03 0.77
CA GLN A 151 -31.00 39.06 1.85
C GLN A 151 -31.59 39.72 3.10
N GLY A 152 -31.08 40.90 3.48
CA GLY A 152 -31.61 41.69 4.60
C GLY A 152 -33.08 42.09 4.40
N MET A 153 -33.46 42.55 3.20
CA MET A 153 -34.86 42.87 2.90
C MET A 153 -35.79 41.67 3.09
N PHE A 154 -35.38 40.48 2.62
CA PHE A 154 -36.15 39.26 2.81
C PHE A 154 -36.23 38.82 4.27
N TYR A 155 -35.14 38.98 5.03
CA TYR A 155 -35.10 38.70 6.46
C TYR A 155 -36.10 39.55 7.24
N LEU A 156 -36.13 40.88 7.04
CA LEU A 156 -37.10 41.78 7.70
C LEU A 156 -38.55 41.46 7.33
N LEU A 157 -38.79 40.98 6.10
CA LEU A 157 -40.12 40.56 5.65
C LEU A 157 -40.51 39.16 6.15
N GLY A 158 -39.62 38.45 6.87
CA GLY A 158 -39.82 37.06 7.27
C GLY A 158 -40.03 36.12 6.07
N SER A 159 -39.43 36.47 4.92
CA SER A 159 -39.57 35.75 3.65
C SER A 159 -38.35 34.88 3.36
N MET A 160 -38.56 33.83 2.57
CA MET A 160 -37.49 32.93 2.12
C MET A 160 -36.90 33.40 0.80
N ILE A 161 -35.60 33.15 0.60
CA ILE A 161 -34.87 33.41 -0.65
C ILE A 161 -33.84 32.29 -0.89
N ASN A 162 -33.60 31.94 -2.16
CA ASN A 162 -32.58 30.98 -2.59
C ASN A 162 -31.47 31.68 -3.39
N SER A 163 -30.37 30.98 -3.67
CA SER A 163 -29.23 31.51 -4.41
C SER A 163 -29.60 32.14 -5.76
N ALA A 164 -30.42 31.47 -6.58
CA ALA A 164 -30.84 31.98 -7.89
C ALA A 164 -31.60 33.31 -7.81
N ALA A 165 -32.43 33.50 -6.78
CA ALA A 165 -33.12 34.76 -6.54
C ALA A 165 -32.15 35.84 -6.03
N ILE A 166 -31.19 35.49 -5.19
CA ILE A 166 -30.15 36.43 -4.72
C ILE A 166 -29.32 36.93 -5.90
N ASP A 167 -28.84 36.04 -6.78
CA ASP A 167 -28.07 36.39 -7.98
C ASP A 167 -28.84 37.37 -8.87
N TYR A 168 -30.10 37.06 -9.16
CA TYR A 168 -30.94 37.92 -10.00
C TYR A 168 -31.16 39.31 -9.37
N TRP A 169 -31.63 39.37 -8.13
CA TRP A 169 -31.99 40.64 -7.49
C TRP A 169 -30.77 41.49 -7.13
N SER A 170 -29.66 40.86 -6.73
CA SER A 170 -28.39 41.57 -6.51
C SER A 170 -27.86 42.16 -7.82
N GLY A 171 -27.94 41.43 -8.94
CA GLY A 171 -27.59 41.96 -10.25
C GLY A 171 -28.49 43.13 -10.70
N VAL A 172 -29.78 43.11 -10.35
CA VAL A 172 -30.68 44.25 -10.60
C VAL A 172 -30.27 45.50 -9.80
N LEU A 173 -29.87 45.35 -8.53
CA LEU A 173 -29.35 46.46 -7.73
C LEU A 173 -27.99 46.95 -8.22
N ASP A 174 -27.05 46.03 -8.47
CA ASP A 174 -25.68 46.34 -8.90
C ASP A 174 -25.67 47.02 -10.27
N SER A 175 -26.52 46.57 -11.20
CA SER A 175 -26.69 47.22 -12.51
C SER A 175 -27.36 48.60 -12.46
N GLY A 176 -27.83 49.06 -11.30
CA GLY A 176 -28.48 50.36 -11.14
C GLY A 176 -29.90 50.44 -11.72
N LYS A 177 -30.48 49.32 -12.18
CA LYS A 177 -31.87 49.26 -12.71
C LYS A 177 -32.92 49.62 -11.65
N LYS A 178 -32.61 49.43 -10.37
CA LYS A 178 -33.37 49.89 -9.20
C LYS A 178 -32.40 50.27 -8.10
N ASN A 179 -32.72 51.29 -7.30
CA ASN A 179 -32.01 51.51 -6.05
C ASN A 179 -32.58 50.64 -4.91
N ALA A 180 -31.88 50.56 -3.77
CA ALA A 180 -32.26 49.69 -2.66
C ALA A 180 -33.63 50.04 -2.05
N VAL A 181 -33.98 51.32 -1.93
CA VAL A 181 -35.26 51.79 -1.38
C VAL A 181 -36.42 51.43 -2.33
N GLU A 182 -36.24 51.63 -3.63
CA GLU A 182 -37.22 51.24 -4.66
C GLU A 182 -37.47 49.73 -4.66
N MET A 183 -36.41 48.94 -4.47
CA MET A 183 -36.51 47.48 -4.38
C MET A 183 -37.23 47.04 -3.10
N ALA A 184 -36.90 47.62 -1.95
CA ALA A 184 -37.57 47.32 -0.69
C ALA A 184 -39.08 47.64 -0.76
N ASN A 185 -39.45 48.81 -1.30
CA ASN A 185 -40.85 49.16 -1.54
C ASN A 185 -41.55 48.18 -2.49
N TYR A 186 -40.86 47.77 -3.56
CA TYR A 186 -41.39 46.76 -4.47
C TYR A 186 -41.66 45.43 -3.74
N PHE A 187 -40.71 44.92 -2.94
CA PHE A 187 -40.92 43.67 -2.18
C PHE A 187 -42.05 43.77 -1.16
N VAL A 188 -42.21 44.90 -0.47
CA VAL A 188 -43.36 45.16 0.41
C VAL A 188 -44.68 45.06 -0.38
N SER A 189 -44.75 45.66 -1.57
CA SER A 189 -45.95 45.64 -2.41
C SER A 189 -46.36 44.24 -2.89
N LEU A 190 -45.40 43.32 -3.02
CA LEU A 190 -45.67 41.93 -3.40
C LEU A 190 -46.36 41.11 -2.30
N LYS A 191 -46.35 41.59 -1.05
CA LYS A 191 -46.90 40.87 0.10
C LYS A 191 -48.17 41.57 0.59
N GLY A 192 -49.33 41.07 0.15
CA GLY A 192 -50.64 41.61 0.54
C GLY A 192 -50.79 41.77 2.06
N TYR A 193 -50.36 40.77 2.84
CA TYR A 193 -50.43 40.77 4.31
C TYR A 193 -49.46 41.73 5.01
N ILE A 194 -48.48 42.31 4.31
CA ILE A 194 -47.58 43.35 4.83
C ILE A 194 -48.01 44.72 4.31
N SER A 195 -48.27 44.83 3.00
CA SER A 195 -48.70 46.07 2.36
C SER A 195 -50.04 46.60 2.90
N SER A 196 -50.94 45.73 3.37
CA SER A 196 -52.24 46.11 3.95
C SER A 196 -52.19 46.58 5.40
N LEU A 197 -51.07 46.43 6.11
CA LEU A 197 -50.94 46.85 7.50
C LEU A 197 -50.97 48.39 7.61
N ASN A 198 -51.39 48.94 8.76
CA ASN A 198 -51.13 50.36 9.07
C ASN A 198 -49.63 50.55 9.37
N ASN A 199 -49.17 51.80 9.56
CA ASN A 199 -47.75 52.08 9.72
C ASN A 199 -47.16 51.51 11.02
N GLU A 200 -47.92 51.57 12.12
CA GLU A 200 -47.54 51.03 13.42
C GLU A 200 -47.40 49.50 13.36
N ASP A 201 -48.39 48.81 12.81
CA ASP A 201 -48.41 47.35 12.66
C ASP A 201 -47.34 46.89 11.67
N PHE A 202 -47.08 47.65 10.60
CA PHE A 202 -45.98 47.40 9.68
C PHE A 202 -44.64 47.43 10.41
N VAL A 203 -44.35 48.50 11.15
CA VAL A 203 -43.08 48.64 11.90
C VAL A 203 -42.96 47.56 12.96
N GLN A 204 -44.01 47.30 13.75
CA GLN A 204 -44.01 46.22 14.74
C GLN A 204 -43.70 44.87 14.11
N LYS A 205 -44.28 44.60 12.93
CA LYS A 205 -44.06 43.34 12.21
C LYS A 205 -42.61 43.20 11.78
N ILE A 206 -42.04 44.16 11.05
CA ILE A 206 -40.65 44.06 10.57
C ILE A 206 -39.63 44.12 11.71
N PHE A 207 -39.92 44.90 12.78
CA PHE A 207 -39.07 44.95 13.97
C PHE A 207 -39.03 43.60 14.66
N SER A 208 -40.18 42.92 14.81
CA SER A 208 -40.23 41.58 15.39
C SER A 208 -39.46 40.53 14.57
N GLN A 209 -39.39 40.70 13.25
CA GLN A 209 -38.54 39.84 12.42
C GLN A 209 -37.06 40.18 12.57
N ALA A 210 -36.72 41.47 12.67
CA ALA A 210 -35.35 41.93 12.84
C ALA A 210 -34.77 41.49 14.20
N PHE A 211 -35.46 41.82 15.29
CA PHE A 211 -34.94 41.72 16.66
C PHE A 211 -35.47 40.50 17.44
N GLY A 212 -36.43 39.76 16.91
CA GLY A 212 -37.05 38.60 17.57
C GLY A 212 -38.03 38.96 18.71
N THR A 213 -38.25 40.26 18.95
CA THR A 213 -39.12 40.79 20.01
C THR A 213 -39.98 41.94 19.46
N PHE A 214 -41.09 42.28 20.13
CA PHE A 214 -41.87 43.45 19.75
C PHE A 214 -41.14 44.74 20.13
N ALA A 215 -41.28 45.77 19.31
CA ALA A 215 -40.69 47.08 19.59
C ALA A 215 -41.36 47.69 20.83
N SER A 216 -40.55 48.22 21.75
CA SER A 216 -41.03 49.14 22.78
C SER A 216 -41.62 50.40 22.15
N ASN A 217 -42.36 51.19 22.93
CA ASN A 217 -42.94 52.45 22.42
C ASN A 217 -41.87 53.40 21.87
N SER A 218 -40.70 53.51 22.50
CA SER A 218 -39.60 54.36 22.01
C SER A 218 -39.00 53.85 20.70
N GLU A 219 -38.82 52.54 20.57
CA GLU A 219 -38.28 51.92 19.34
C GLU A 219 -39.29 52.01 18.20
N LEU A 220 -40.58 51.83 18.49
CA LEU A 220 -41.66 51.97 17.52
C LEU A 220 -41.71 53.41 16.95
N GLN A 221 -41.70 54.41 17.83
CA GLN A 221 -41.78 55.81 17.41
C GLN A 221 -40.57 56.27 16.58
N LYS A 222 -39.39 55.66 16.78
CA LYS A 222 -38.18 55.89 15.96
C LYS A 222 -38.41 55.63 14.47
N TYR A 223 -39.31 54.71 14.12
CA TYR A 223 -39.57 54.33 12.71
C TYR A 223 -40.91 54.83 12.20
N VAL A 224 -41.94 54.94 13.05
CA VAL A 224 -43.29 55.32 12.63
C VAL A 224 -43.44 56.82 12.33
N THR A 225 -42.70 57.70 13.04
CA THR A 225 -42.86 59.16 12.92
C THR A 225 -42.75 59.64 11.47
N SER A 226 -41.68 59.24 10.77
CA SER A 226 -41.41 59.63 9.38
C SER A 226 -42.33 58.96 8.35
N LEU A 227 -42.97 57.83 8.69
CA LEU A 227 -44.01 57.21 7.85
C LEU A 227 -45.34 57.96 7.96
N ASN A 228 -45.67 58.47 9.14
CA ASN A 228 -46.94 59.16 9.39
C ASN A 228 -46.95 60.60 8.87
N ASP A 229 -45.80 61.29 8.83
CA ASP A 229 -45.67 62.62 8.22
C ASP A 229 -45.36 62.60 6.71
N GLY A 230 -45.11 61.40 6.16
CA GLY A 230 -44.85 61.17 4.73
C GLY A 230 -43.44 61.52 4.26
N SER A 231 -42.49 61.76 5.17
CA SER A 231 -41.09 62.06 4.83
C SER A 231 -40.26 60.82 4.46
N GLU A 232 -40.65 59.63 4.89
CA GLU A 232 -40.05 58.34 4.54
C GLU A 232 -41.09 57.37 3.95
N THR A 233 -40.65 56.49 3.05
CA THR A 233 -41.44 55.34 2.59
C THR A 233 -41.18 54.11 3.48
N ARG A 234 -41.99 53.06 3.31
CA ARG A 234 -41.74 51.77 4.00
C ARG A 234 -40.39 51.16 3.61
N GLY A 235 -39.95 51.36 2.37
CA GLY A 235 -38.62 50.97 1.91
C GLY A 235 -37.50 51.72 2.64
N ASP A 236 -37.66 53.02 2.88
CA ASP A 236 -36.69 53.83 3.65
C ASP A 236 -36.54 53.30 5.08
N VAL A 237 -37.67 53.04 5.75
CA VAL A 237 -37.68 52.47 7.10
C VAL A 237 -37.01 51.09 7.16
N MET A 238 -37.25 50.22 6.18
CA MET A 238 -36.57 48.91 6.12
C MET A 238 -35.06 49.06 5.98
N MET A 239 -34.59 49.91 5.08
CA MET A 239 -33.15 50.13 4.87
C MET A 239 -32.48 50.73 6.11
N ARG A 240 -33.17 51.66 6.79
CA ARG A 240 -32.70 52.24 8.05
C ARG A 240 -32.65 51.20 9.17
N MET A 241 -33.68 50.37 9.30
CA MET A 241 -33.71 49.28 10.30
C MET A 241 -32.61 48.24 10.06
N MET A 242 -32.32 47.90 8.80
CA MET A 242 -31.17 47.05 8.44
C MET A 242 -29.84 47.66 8.86
N ASN A 243 -29.67 48.97 8.68
CA ASN A 243 -28.47 49.66 9.16
C ASN A 243 -28.41 49.68 10.69
N ASP A 244 -29.55 49.90 11.35
CA ASP A 244 -29.64 49.94 12.80
C ASP A 244 -29.27 48.57 13.43
N ILE A 245 -29.84 47.46 12.95
CA ILE A 245 -29.53 46.12 13.50
C ILE A 245 -28.07 45.69 13.29
N ARG A 246 -27.44 46.07 12.17
CA ARG A 246 -26.01 45.80 11.93
C ARG A 246 -25.10 46.46 12.96
N ASN A 247 -25.51 47.64 13.44
CA ASN A 247 -24.74 48.45 14.39
C ASN A 247 -25.27 48.35 15.83
N ASP A 248 -26.22 47.45 16.10
CA ASP A 248 -26.87 47.35 17.40
C ASP A 248 -25.99 46.61 18.42
N THR A 249 -25.70 47.27 19.53
CA THR A 249 -24.95 46.72 20.67
C THR A 249 -25.84 46.30 21.84
N SER A 250 -27.15 46.59 21.76
CA SER A 250 -28.13 46.24 22.80
C SER A 250 -28.81 44.89 22.56
N HIS A 251 -28.85 44.42 21.31
CA HIS A 251 -29.42 43.13 20.92
C HIS A 251 -28.40 42.24 20.18
N ASP A 252 -27.34 41.82 20.87
CA ASP A 252 -26.24 41.07 20.26
C ASP A 252 -26.67 39.79 19.51
N VAL A 253 -27.64 39.03 20.05
CA VAL A 253 -28.17 37.83 19.38
C VAL A 253 -28.87 38.18 18.08
N ALA A 254 -29.68 39.25 18.07
CA ALA A 254 -30.36 39.70 16.87
C ALA A 254 -29.37 40.17 15.80
N ARG A 255 -28.34 40.92 16.20
CA ARG A 255 -27.26 41.35 15.31
C ARG A 255 -26.50 40.15 14.72
N GLN A 256 -26.17 39.15 15.52
CA GLN A 256 -25.52 37.92 15.06
C GLN A 256 -26.40 37.14 14.08
N ASN A 257 -27.68 36.94 14.42
CA ASN A 257 -28.65 36.27 13.54
C ASN A 257 -28.84 37.01 12.22
N PHE A 258 -28.94 38.34 12.26
CA PHE A 258 -29.04 39.16 11.05
C PHE A 258 -27.77 39.04 10.19
N THR A 259 -26.60 39.16 10.81
CA THR A 259 -25.31 39.00 10.11
C THR A 259 -25.23 37.64 9.41
N ALA A 260 -25.59 36.57 10.12
CA ALA A 260 -25.61 35.21 9.60
C ALA A 260 -26.66 35.02 8.49
N ALA A 261 -27.85 35.62 8.62
CA ALA A 261 -28.90 35.58 7.61
C ALA A 261 -28.57 36.39 6.35
N THR A 262 -27.70 37.40 6.46
CA THR A 262 -27.24 38.22 5.33
C THR A 262 -25.90 37.77 4.74
N HIS A 263 -25.31 36.69 5.26
CA HIS A 263 -24.06 36.13 4.73
C HIS A 263 -24.21 35.76 3.26
N VAL A 264 -23.28 36.23 2.43
CA VAL A 264 -23.29 35.94 0.98
C VAL A 264 -22.41 34.73 0.73
N TYR A 265 -23.06 33.59 0.48
CA TYR A 265 -22.38 32.32 0.20
C TYR A 265 -21.71 32.32 -1.17
N ALA A 266 -20.44 31.92 -1.22
CA ALA A 266 -19.69 31.67 -2.45
C ALA A 266 -20.20 30.40 -3.16
N SER A 267 -19.78 30.21 -4.42
CA SER A 267 -20.14 29.00 -5.18
C SER A 267 -19.60 27.76 -4.48
N GLY A 268 -20.48 26.79 -4.19
CA GLY A 268 -20.14 25.57 -3.45
C GLY A 268 -19.93 25.76 -1.95
N GLU A 269 -20.16 26.95 -1.40
CA GLU A 269 -20.14 27.18 0.05
C GLU A 269 -21.45 26.69 0.70
N PHE A 270 -21.35 26.05 1.86
CA PHE A 270 -22.48 25.44 2.56
C PHE A 270 -22.75 26.10 3.91
N PRO A 271 -24.02 26.23 4.33
CA PRO A 271 -24.36 26.31 5.74
C PRO A 271 -23.75 25.16 6.54
N PRO A 272 -23.37 25.34 7.82
CA PRO A 272 -22.81 24.28 8.66
C PRO A 272 -23.63 22.97 8.63
N ALA A 273 -22.94 21.82 8.66
CA ALA A 273 -23.51 20.48 8.47
C ALA A 273 -24.77 20.21 9.30
N LYS A 274 -24.73 20.56 10.58
CA LYS A 274 -25.85 20.42 11.53
C LYS A 274 -27.18 20.98 11.01
N TYR A 275 -27.17 22.04 10.21
CA TYR A 275 -28.39 22.66 9.69
C TYR A 275 -28.95 21.90 8.48
N ALA A 276 -28.09 21.46 7.56
CA ALA A 276 -28.50 20.60 6.45
C ALA A 276 -29.08 19.27 6.95
N GLU A 277 -28.49 18.72 8.02
CA GLU A 277 -28.99 17.54 8.71
C GLU A 277 -30.35 17.74 9.36
N VAL A 278 -30.60 18.88 9.99
CA VAL A 278 -31.93 19.21 10.51
C VAL A 278 -32.96 19.21 9.37
N VAL A 279 -32.66 19.89 8.26
CA VAL A 279 -33.58 19.95 7.12
C VAL A 279 -33.83 18.55 6.55
N MET A 280 -32.77 17.77 6.28
CA MET A 280 -32.93 16.42 5.75
C MET A 280 -33.67 15.50 6.74
N SER A 281 -33.41 15.63 8.04
CA SER A 281 -34.13 14.91 9.11
C SER A 281 -35.63 15.21 9.08
N LEU A 282 -36.04 16.48 8.95
CA LEU A 282 -37.45 16.84 8.82
C LEU A 282 -38.10 16.22 7.57
N TYR A 283 -37.41 16.27 6.42
CA TYR A 283 -37.90 15.69 5.17
C TYR A 283 -38.07 14.17 5.28
N LEU A 284 -37.04 13.45 5.73
CA LEU A 284 -37.06 11.99 5.86
C LEU A 284 -38.09 11.53 6.90
N THR A 285 -38.14 12.19 8.04
CA THR A 285 -38.96 11.74 9.18
C THR A 285 -40.41 12.17 9.03
N VAL A 286 -40.68 13.42 8.66
CA VAL A 286 -42.05 13.96 8.58
C VAL A 286 -42.67 13.80 7.20
N ALA A 287 -41.96 14.19 6.13
CA ALA A 287 -42.49 14.10 4.76
C ALA A 287 -42.34 12.70 4.14
N GLY A 288 -41.43 11.87 4.67
CA GLY A 288 -41.18 10.53 4.16
C GLY A 288 -40.41 10.49 2.83
N VAL A 289 -39.81 11.61 2.44
CA VAL A 289 -39.01 11.77 1.21
C VAL A 289 -37.73 12.54 1.52
N SER A 290 -36.71 12.50 0.67
CA SER A 290 -35.51 13.32 0.86
C SER A 290 -35.71 14.75 0.37
N ALA A 291 -35.01 15.70 0.99
CA ALA A 291 -34.90 17.07 0.47
C ALA A 291 -34.08 17.11 -0.83
N ASP A 292 -34.37 18.09 -1.70
CA ASP A 292 -33.51 18.46 -2.83
C ASP A 292 -32.52 19.58 -2.44
N ALA A 293 -31.58 19.89 -3.33
CA ALA A 293 -30.57 20.93 -3.09
C ALA A 293 -31.19 22.29 -2.75
N THR A 294 -32.29 22.69 -3.41
CA THR A 294 -32.97 23.97 -3.18
C THR A 294 -33.61 24.04 -1.79
N ALA A 295 -34.23 22.96 -1.33
CA ALA A 295 -34.76 22.86 0.01
C ALA A 295 -33.65 22.89 1.06
N ILE A 296 -32.56 22.13 0.86
CA ILE A 296 -31.40 22.15 1.75
C ILE A 296 -30.83 23.57 1.85
N ASP A 297 -30.59 24.25 0.72
CA ASP A 297 -30.06 25.62 0.69
C ASP A 297 -30.98 26.60 1.44
N SER A 298 -32.26 26.65 1.05
CA SER A 298 -33.21 27.65 1.56
C SER A 298 -33.48 27.48 3.06
N PHE A 299 -33.77 26.26 3.51
CA PHE A 299 -34.16 26.03 4.90
C PHE A 299 -32.97 25.99 5.85
N SER A 300 -31.78 25.57 5.39
CA SER A 300 -30.57 25.61 6.24
C SER A 300 -30.14 27.05 6.51
N ARG A 301 -30.26 27.96 5.52
CA ARG A 301 -29.99 29.39 5.72
C ARG A 301 -30.94 30.04 6.73
N LEU A 302 -32.20 29.60 6.80
CA LEU A 302 -33.13 30.08 7.83
C LEU A 302 -32.68 29.67 9.25
N LEU A 303 -32.18 28.44 9.41
CA LEU A 303 -31.66 27.96 10.69
C LEU A 303 -30.37 28.69 11.08
N VAL A 304 -29.49 28.96 10.12
CA VAL A 304 -28.29 29.81 10.31
C VAL A 304 -28.68 31.22 10.76
N GLY A 305 -29.72 31.80 10.15
CA GLY A 305 -30.29 33.09 10.50
C GLY A 305 -31.08 33.12 11.82
N GLY A 306 -30.99 32.07 12.64
CA GLY A 306 -31.54 32.03 13.99
C GLY A 306 -32.96 31.46 14.12
N LYS A 307 -33.59 30.97 13.04
CA LYS A 307 -34.86 30.23 13.18
C LYS A 307 -34.62 28.88 13.85
N THR A 308 -35.56 28.49 14.70
CA THR A 308 -35.56 27.17 15.35
C THR A 308 -36.07 26.08 14.41
N GLN A 309 -35.75 24.82 14.70
CA GLN A 309 -36.29 23.66 13.96
C GLN A 309 -37.83 23.68 13.93
N ALA A 310 -38.48 24.02 15.05
CA ALA A 310 -39.93 24.10 15.12
C ALA A 310 -40.53 25.20 14.22
N GLU A 311 -39.87 26.35 14.10
CA GLU A 311 -40.31 27.42 13.20
C GLU A 311 -40.16 27.03 11.74
N VAL A 312 -39.05 26.37 11.37
CA VAL A 312 -38.86 25.82 10.02
C VAL A 312 -39.90 24.74 9.72
N LEU A 313 -40.15 23.83 10.65
CA LEU A 313 -41.19 22.81 10.50
C LEU A 313 -42.59 23.42 10.37
N ASN A 314 -42.87 24.53 11.06
CA ASN A 314 -44.13 25.27 10.93
C ASN A 314 -44.26 26.00 9.58
N ILE A 315 -43.15 26.38 8.94
CA ILE A 315 -43.17 26.89 7.56
C ILE A 315 -43.49 25.72 6.61
N LEU A 316 -42.79 24.60 6.78
CA LEU A 316 -42.95 23.41 5.95
C LEU A 316 -44.36 22.80 6.06
N SER A 317 -44.97 22.77 7.25
CA SER A 317 -46.30 22.20 7.52
C SER A 317 -47.44 22.80 6.70
N LYS A 318 -47.21 23.96 6.08
CA LYS A 318 -48.15 24.62 5.16
C LYS A 318 -48.14 24.02 3.76
N THR A 319 -47.29 23.03 3.50
CA THR A 319 -47.18 22.31 2.23
C THR A 319 -47.79 20.91 2.34
N ASP A 320 -48.28 20.37 1.22
CA ASP A 320 -48.93 19.05 1.20
C ASP A 320 -48.01 17.90 1.64
N LEU A 321 -46.69 18.04 1.41
CA LEU A 321 -45.67 17.07 1.82
C LEU A 321 -45.57 16.94 3.34
N PHE A 322 -45.83 18.02 4.08
CA PHE A 322 -45.68 18.08 5.53
C PHE A 322 -47.02 18.19 6.26
N ARG A 323 -48.14 17.84 5.61
CA ARG A 323 -49.48 17.89 6.22
C ARG A 323 -49.60 17.12 7.56
N ASN A 324 -48.74 16.12 7.77
CA ASN A 324 -48.69 15.30 8.97
C ASN A 324 -47.74 15.85 10.06
N ALA A 325 -47.18 17.05 9.91
CA ALA A 325 -46.22 17.61 10.86
C ALA A 325 -46.77 17.75 12.29
N GLY A 326 -48.09 17.82 12.46
CA GLY A 326 -48.74 17.86 13.79
C GLY A 326 -49.04 16.48 14.39
N ASP A 327 -48.78 15.37 13.69
CA ASP A 327 -49.00 14.01 14.19
C ASP A 327 -47.76 13.47 14.91
N TYR A 328 -47.43 14.11 16.03
CA TYR A 328 -46.24 13.82 16.83
C TYR A 328 -46.21 12.39 17.40
N GLN A 329 -47.37 11.75 17.56
CA GLN A 329 -47.46 10.36 18.03
C GLN A 329 -47.00 9.36 16.95
N SER A 330 -47.41 9.55 15.70
CA SER A 330 -46.93 8.74 14.58
C SER A 330 -45.44 8.93 14.33
N ILE A 331 -44.93 10.16 14.48
CA ILE A 331 -43.49 10.44 14.37
C ILE A 331 -42.69 9.75 15.49
N TYR A 332 -43.19 9.76 16.72
CA TYR A 332 -42.59 9.00 17.82
C TYR A 332 -42.51 7.50 17.50
N MET A 333 -43.62 6.90 17.05
CA MET A 333 -43.66 5.49 16.67
C MET A 333 -42.61 5.16 15.58
N LYS A 334 -42.45 6.05 14.58
CA LYS A 334 -41.49 5.86 13.49
C LYS A 334 -40.04 5.86 13.96
N LEU A 335 -39.70 6.72 14.93
CA LEU A 335 -38.33 6.86 15.44
C LEU A 335 -37.99 5.84 16.52
N TYR A 336 -38.89 5.59 17.46
CA TYR A 336 -38.64 4.75 18.64
C TYR A 336 -39.16 3.31 18.48
N GLY A 337 -39.93 3.00 17.43
CA GLY A 337 -40.46 1.66 17.15
C GLY A 337 -41.60 1.20 18.07
N SER A 338 -42.01 2.02 19.04
CA SER A 338 -43.07 1.72 20.00
C SER A 338 -44.10 2.84 20.09
N PRO A 339 -45.39 2.53 20.34
CA PRO A 339 -46.42 3.55 20.49
C PRO A 339 -46.18 4.42 21.71
N LEU A 340 -46.50 5.71 21.57
CA LEU A 340 -46.52 6.65 22.68
C LEU A 340 -47.82 6.50 23.48
N ASP A 341 -47.75 6.19 24.77
CA ASP A 341 -48.93 6.10 25.62
C ASP A 341 -49.60 7.47 25.81
N SER A 342 -50.88 7.48 26.18
CA SER A 342 -51.68 8.71 26.28
C SER A 342 -51.14 9.72 27.30
N ILE A 343 -50.53 9.27 28.40
CA ILE A 343 -50.00 10.15 29.45
C ILE A 343 -48.72 10.82 28.94
N SER A 344 -47.80 10.04 28.38
CA SER A 344 -46.57 10.56 27.79
C SER A 344 -46.85 11.49 26.61
N ALA A 345 -47.85 11.17 25.78
CA ALA A 345 -48.28 12.02 24.67
C ALA A 345 -48.80 13.38 25.14
N GLN A 346 -49.59 13.42 26.22
CA GLN A 346 -50.08 14.67 26.79
C GLN A 346 -48.95 15.46 27.46
N ALA A 347 -48.02 14.79 28.14
CA ALA A 347 -46.86 15.41 28.79
C ALA A 347 -45.93 16.09 27.78
N ILE A 348 -45.66 15.42 26.63
CA ILE A 348 -44.86 16.01 25.54
C ILE A 348 -45.56 17.23 24.96
N LEU A 349 -46.88 17.17 24.73
CA LEU A 349 -47.65 18.31 24.22
C LEU A 349 -47.63 19.49 25.19
N LEU A 350 -47.70 19.24 26.51
CA LEU A 350 -47.55 20.25 27.56
C LEU A 350 -46.14 20.86 27.55
N LYS A 351 -45.09 20.05 27.48
CA LYS A 351 -43.68 20.50 27.38
C LYS A 351 -43.47 21.36 26.13
N ALA A 352 -44.20 21.08 25.06
CA ALA A 352 -44.21 21.84 23.81
C ALA A 352 -45.11 23.09 23.83
N GLY A 353 -45.72 23.46 24.97
CA GLY A 353 -46.58 24.63 25.08
C GLY A 353 -47.93 24.48 24.38
N ASN A 354 -48.47 23.25 24.30
CA ASN A 354 -49.68 22.87 23.58
C ASN A 354 -49.63 23.09 22.05
N ASP A 355 -48.42 23.17 21.48
CA ASP A 355 -48.20 23.25 20.04
C ASP A 355 -47.74 21.88 19.50
N LYS A 356 -48.56 21.29 18.63
CA LYS A 356 -48.29 19.98 18.04
C LYS A 356 -47.05 19.96 17.15
N ILE A 357 -46.73 21.07 16.49
CA ILE A 357 -45.52 21.18 15.65
C ILE A 357 -44.27 21.21 16.53
N LYS A 358 -44.32 21.97 17.63
CA LYS A 358 -43.24 21.97 18.63
C LYS A 358 -43.07 20.60 19.27
N ALA A 359 -44.15 19.86 19.51
CA ALA A 359 -44.10 18.50 20.02
C ALA A 359 -43.35 17.56 19.05
N THR A 360 -43.64 17.64 17.74
CA THR A 360 -42.90 16.89 16.72
C THR A 360 -41.41 17.26 16.69
N SER A 361 -41.08 18.55 16.70
CA SER A 361 -39.68 19.01 16.73
C SER A 361 -38.94 18.45 17.95
N LEU A 362 -39.55 18.55 19.13
CA LEU A 362 -38.95 18.09 20.38
C LEU A 362 -38.65 16.59 20.35
N ILE A 363 -39.51 15.78 19.71
CA ILE A 363 -39.29 14.34 19.56
C ILE A 363 -38.10 14.05 18.65
N ILE A 364 -38.01 14.73 17.50
CA ILE A 364 -36.91 14.55 16.54
C ILE A 364 -35.58 14.98 17.18
N ASP A 365 -35.55 16.13 17.86
CA ASP A 365 -34.35 16.64 18.55
C ASP A 365 -33.89 15.68 19.65
N ALA A 366 -34.82 15.21 20.50
CA ALA A 366 -34.50 14.25 21.55
C ALA A 366 -33.94 12.94 20.98
N PHE A 367 -34.55 12.40 19.92
CA PHE A 367 -34.07 11.18 19.29
C PHE A 367 -32.64 11.33 18.77
N ARG A 368 -32.37 12.38 17.98
CA ARG A 368 -31.03 12.63 17.41
C ARG A 368 -29.96 12.89 18.45
N GLU A 369 -30.33 13.42 19.62
CA GLU A 369 -29.43 13.58 20.76
C GLU A 369 -29.20 12.29 21.56
N GLY A 370 -29.82 11.17 21.18
CA GLY A 370 -29.77 9.92 21.94
C GLY A 370 -30.51 10.01 23.28
N LYS A 371 -31.58 10.81 23.33
CA LYS A 371 -32.41 11.06 24.51
C LYS A 371 -33.87 10.68 24.27
N TYR A 372 -34.66 10.76 25.34
CA TYR A 372 -36.12 10.70 25.25
C TYR A 372 -36.72 12.11 25.36
N PRO A 373 -37.90 12.36 24.76
CA PRO A 373 -38.59 13.64 24.85
C PRO A 373 -38.90 14.09 26.30
N LEU A 374 -39.05 13.13 27.21
CA LEU A 374 -39.35 13.32 28.62
C LEU A 374 -38.17 12.85 29.48
N ASP A 375 -37.94 13.54 30.60
CA ASP A 375 -36.73 13.39 31.42
C ASP A 375 -36.76 12.15 32.34
N ASN A 376 -37.87 11.41 32.37
CA ASN A 376 -38.14 10.31 33.30
C ASN A 376 -37.82 8.91 32.75
N HIS A 377 -37.21 8.78 31.57
CA HIS A 377 -36.89 7.48 30.98
C HIS A 377 -35.56 6.93 31.53
N PRO A 378 -35.49 5.68 32.02
CA PRO A 378 -34.31 5.16 32.73
C PRO A 378 -33.13 4.76 31.82
N SER A 379 -33.31 4.80 30.50
CA SER A 379 -32.30 4.32 29.53
C SER A 379 -32.42 5.09 28.22
N PRO A 380 -31.31 5.40 27.50
CA PRO A 380 -31.32 6.02 26.16
C PRO A 380 -31.85 5.06 25.07
N PRO A 381 -32.21 5.54 23.86
CA PRO A 381 -32.57 4.67 22.75
C PRO A 381 -31.42 3.71 22.38
N PRO A 382 -31.71 2.52 21.82
CA PRO A 382 -30.68 1.59 21.40
C PRO A 382 -29.66 2.25 20.45
N ALA A 383 -28.36 2.08 20.72
CA ALA A 383 -27.30 2.76 19.97
C ALA A 383 -27.30 2.39 18.47
N ASN A 384 -27.69 1.15 18.13
CA ASN A 384 -27.84 0.70 16.74
C ASN A 384 -28.95 1.45 15.99
N LEU A 385 -30.09 1.69 16.64
CA LEU A 385 -31.23 2.40 16.04
C LEU A 385 -30.86 3.85 15.72
N LEU A 386 -30.15 4.52 16.63
CA LEU A 386 -29.66 5.88 16.40
C LEU A 386 -28.59 5.89 15.29
N HIS A 387 -27.65 4.95 15.31
CA HIS A 387 -26.62 4.83 14.28
C HIS A 387 -27.23 4.63 12.88
N GLU A 388 -28.18 3.70 12.73
CA GLU A 388 -28.89 3.45 11.47
C GLU A 388 -29.63 4.70 10.96
N TYR A 389 -30.24 5.47 11.86
CA TYR A 389 -30.88 6.73 11.50
C TYR A 389 -29.88 7.75 10.96
N GLU A 390 -28.73 7.92 11.62
CA GLU A 390 -27.70 8.88 11.20
C GLU A 390 -26.96 8.41 9.92
N VAL A 391 -26.79 7.10 9.70
CA VAL A 391 -26.34 6.53 8.42
C VAL A 391 -27.32 6.88 7.29
N ASN A 392 -28.62 6.69 7.53
CA ASN A 392 -29.66 7.02 6.54
C ASN A 392 -29.69 8.53 6.24
N LEU A 393 -29.51 9.36 7.26
CA LEU A 393 -29.44 10.81 7.13
C LEU A 393 -28.24 11.24 6.27
N GLY A 394 -27.05 10.76 6.60
CA GLY A 394 -25.83 11.07 5.86
C GLY A 394 -25.83 10.50 4.44
N THR A 395 -26.37 9.28 4.24
CA THR A 395 -26.61 8.72 2.91
C THR A 395 -27.54 9.60 2.09
N ALA A 396 -28.61 10.13 2.69
CA ALA A 396 -29.53 11.01 1.98
C ALA A 396 -28.88 12.37 1.62
N LEU A 397 -27.97 12.86 2.46
CA LEU A 397 -27.15 14.06 2.23
C LEU A 397 -26.01 13.83 1.23
N GLY A 398 -25.70 12.58 0.90
CA GLY A 398 -24.57 12.22 0.04
C GLY A 398 -23.22 12.41 0.72
N TYR A 399 -23.15 12.20 2.03
CA TYR A 399 -21.88 12.19 2.75
C TYR A 399 -20.98 11.03 2.31
N GLN A 400 -19.67 11.27 2.35
CA GLN A 400 -18.65 10.32 1.95
C GLN A 400 -18.62 9.09 2.87
N LYS A 401 -18.22 7.94 2.30
CA LYS A 401 -18.13 6.65 3.02
C LYS A 401 -16.76 6.35 3.61
N MET A 402 -15.75 7.11 3.18
CA MET A 402 -14.35 7.02 3.61
C MET A 402 -13.82 8.44 3.81
N PHE A 403 -12.80 8.58 4.64
CA PHE A 403 -12.07 9.82 4.81
C PHE A 403 -10.58 9.47 4.96
N ASN A 404 -9.78 9.86 3.97
CA ASN A 404 -8.35 9.56 3.94
C ASN A 404 -7.51 10.68 4.57
N GLY A 405 -8.14 11.72 5.12
CA GLY A 405 -7.47 12.80 5.84
C GLY A 405 -7.14 12.44 7.29
N SER A 406 -6.77 13.47 8.05
CA SER A 406 -6.55 13.38 9.50
C SER A 406 -7.54 14.28 10.23
N PHE A 407 -8.06 13.78 11.35
CA PHE A 407 -8.92 14.55 12.26
C PHE A 407 -8.04 15.34 13.25
N THR A 408 -8.44 16.57 13.56
CA THR A 408 -7.87 17.33 14.69
C THR A 408 -8.84 17.34 15.86
N LEU A 409 -8.44 17.93 17.00
CA LEU A 409 -9.29 18.05 18.19
C LEU A 409 -9.82 19.48 18.34
N SER A 410 -11.08 19.59 18.74
CA SER A 410 -11.72 20.82 19.24
C SER A 410 -11.43 21.04 20.73
N ASP A 411 -11.72 22.24 21.23
CA ASP A 411 -11.56 22.59 22.66
C ASP A 411 -12.38 21.70 23.62
N SER A 412 -13.33 20.93 23.07
CA SER A 412 -14.15 19.96 23.81
C SER A 412 -13.67 18.52 23.67
N GLY A 413 -12.61 18.26 22.90
CA GLY A 413 -12.06 16.92 22.65
C GLY A 413 -12.74 16.17 21.49
N LYS A 414 -13.75 16.76 20.85
CA LYS A 414 -14.38 16.17 19.66
C LYS A 414 -13.50 16.30 18.42
N LEU A 415 -13.69 15.37 17.49
CA LEU A 415 -13.02 15.34 16.21
C LEU A 415 -13.45 16.49 15.30
N MET A 416 -12.46 17.10 14.64
CA MET A 416 -12.63 18.14 13.64
C MET A 416 -12.01 17.71 12.31
N ALA A 417 -12.68 18.00 11.19
CA ALA A 417 -12.16 17.72 9.86
C ALA A 417 -12.72 18.69 8.81
N ASP A 418 -12.00 18.82 7.69
CA ASP A 418 -12.54 19.30 6.43
C ASP A 418 -13.05 18.06 5.67
N ILE A 419 -14.36 17.82 5.77
CA ILE A 419 -15.02 16.63 5.24
C ILE A 419 -16.27 17.04 4.46
N ASN A 420 -16.64 16.28 3.42
CA ASN A 420 -17.78 16.57 2.56
C ASN A 420 -17.73 17.98 1.92
N THR A 421 -16.53 18.44 1.54
CA THR A 421 -16.27 19.79 0.96
C THR A 421 -16.60 20.97 1.88
N ARG A 422 -16.59 20.76 3.19
CA ARG A 422 -16.86 21.80 4.19
C ARG A 422 -15.57 22.27 4.83
N THR A 423 -15.47 23.56 5.12
CA THR A 423 -14.37 24.09 5.93
C THR A 423 -14.26 23.36 7.28
N LEU A 424 -13.05 23.29 7.84
CA LEU A 424 -12.76 22.66 9.13
C LEU A 424 -13.84 22.94 10.19
N HIS A 425 -14.47 21.88 10.71
CA HIS A 425 -15.55 21.97 11.69
C HIS A 425 -15.60 20.73 12.59
N GLU A 426 -16.31 20.82 13.73
CA GLU A 426 -16.64 19.63 14.55
C GLU A 426 -17.46 18.65 13.73
N VAL A 427 -16.94 17.44 13.55
CA VAL A 427 -17.57 16.40 12.75
C VAL A 427 -18.86 15.95 13.44
N THR A 428 -19.95 16.01 12.70
CA THR A 428 -21.26 15.63 13.21
C THR A 428 -21.38 14.11 13.35
N TYR A 429 -22.45 13.67 14.03
CA TYR A 429 -22.69 12.23 14.13
C TYR A 429 -23.10 11.62 12.78
N ALA A 430 -23.88 12.33 11.95
CA ALA A 430 -24.24 11.88 10.62
C ALA A 430 -23.01 11.69 9.72
N GLU A 431 -22.06 12.63 9.76
CA GLU A 431 -20.82 12.52 9.00
C GLU A 431 -19.99 11.33 9.47
N MET A 432 -19.79 11.19 10.79
CA MET A 432 -19.04 10.07 11.36
C MET A 432 -19.72 8.71 11.09
N ALA A 433 -21.05 8.64 11.22
CA ALA A 433 -21.81 7.42 10.95
C ALA A 433 -21.77 7.02 9.47
N SER A 434 -21.64 7.99 8.56
CA SER A 434 -21.55 7.75 7.12
C SER A 434 -20.24 7.10 6.68
N LEU A 435 -19.18 7.20 7.49
CA LEU A 435 -17.86 6.61 7.24
C LEU A 435 -17.86 5.08 7.42
N THR A 436 -18.70 4.39 6.66
CA THR A 436 -18.92 2.94 6.76
C THR A 436 -17.74 2.09 6.29
N SER A 437 -16.77 2.70 5.61
CA SER A 437 -15.57 2.03 5.09
C SER A 437 -14.27 2.49 5.80
N LEU A 438 -14.39 3.18 6.93
CA LEU A 438 -13.25 3.69 7.71
C LEU A 438 -12.68 2.62 8.66
N ASN A 439 -11.65 1.90 8.22
CA ASN A 439 -10.94 0.88 9.01
C ASN A 439 -9.89 1.47 9.99
N GLN A 440 -9.40 2.67 9.71
CA GLN A 440 -8.37 3.37 10.47
C GLN A 440 -8.78 4.82 10.71
N LEU A 441 -8.61 5.30 11.94
CA LEU A 441 -8.84 6.69 12.30
C LEU A 441 -7.49 7.41 12.48
N ASN A 442 -7.21 8.38 11.62
CA ASN A 442 -6.01 9.22 11.74
C ASN A 442 -6.33 10.45 12.59
N ILE A 443 -5.70 10.61 13.75
CA ILE A 443 -5.90 11.77 14.62
C ILE A 443 -4.59 12.53 14.79
N ASN A 444 -4.58 13.80 14.41
CA ASN A 444 -3.57 14.77 14.83
C ASN A 444 -4.01 15.41 16.16
N ALA A 445 -3.41 14.97 17.26
CA ALA A 445 -3.59 15.50 18.60
C ALA A 445 -2.91 16.87 18.75
N ASN A 446 -3.52 17.89 18.16
CA ASN A 446 -3.10 19.29 18.23
C ASN A 446 -3.30 19.94 19.61
N MET A 447 -3.99 19.27 20.55
CA MET A 447 -4.24 19.77 21.90
C MET A 447 -4.16 18.68 22.98
N ASN A 448 -3.78 19.07 24.19
CA ASN A 448 -3.74 18.19 25.36
C ASN A 448 -5.13 17.99 26.01
N ILE A 449 -6.01 17.27 25.31
CA ILE A 449 -7.39 17.01 25.75
C ILE A 449 -7.77 15.55 25.50
N ALA A 450 -8.70 15.03 26.32
CA ALA A 450 -9.24 13.69 26.10
C ALA A 450 -10.03 13.66 24.78
N VAL A 451 -9.85 12.61 23.99
CA VAL A 451 -10.53 12.42 22.71
C VAL A 451 -11.93 11.87 22.96
N ASP A 452 -12.95 12.57 22.47
CA ASP A 452 -14.35 12.11 22.54
C ASP A 452 -14.69 11.22 21.33
N LEU A 453 -14.71 9.91 21.56
CA LEU A 453 -15.11 8.90 20.58
C LEU A 453 -16.49 8.28 20.89
N ASN A 454 -17.31 8.89 21.76
CA ASN A 454 -18.60 8.31 22.18
C ASN A 454 -19.60 8.13 21.03
N ARG A 455 -19.40 8.87 19.93
CA ARG A 455 -20.24 8.81 18.72
C ARG A 455 -19.58 8.03 17.58
N LEU A 456 -18.42 7.41 17.81
CA LEU A 456 -17.78 6.56 16.82
C LEU A 456 -18.54 5.21 16.73
N PRO A 457 -18.94 4.76 15.53
CA PRO A 457 -19.61 3.48 15.35
C PRO A 457 -18.75 2.33 15.89
N PRO A 458 -19.30 1.40 16.71
CA PRO A 458 -18.51 0.32 17.31
C PRO A 458 -17.87 -0.67 16.34
N MET A 459 -18.32 -0.73 15.08
CA MET A 459 -18.06 -1.86 14.17
C MET A 459 -17.06 -1.59 13.04
N ASN A 460 -16.60 -0.35 12.84
CA ASN A 460 -15.86 0.00 11.62
C ASN A 460 -14.36 0.21 11.82
N THR A 461 -13.92 0.61 13.03
CA THR A 461 -12.53 1.00 13.28
C THR A 461 -11.92 0.19 14.41
N ASN A 462 -10.83 -0.53 14.13
CA ASN A 462 -10.03 -1.25 15.13
C ASN A 462 -8.66 -0.61 15.37
N LYS A 463 -8.27 0.38 14.55
CA LYS A 463 -6.95 1.01 14.57
C LYS A 463 -7.05 2.53 14.60
N ILE A 464 -6.23 3.16 15.42
CA ILE A 464 -6.02 4.61 15.48
C ILE A 464 -4.56 4.91 15.18
N VAL A 465 -4.29 5.81 14.25
CA VAL A 465 -2.96 6.40 14.05
C VAL A 465 -2.96 7.77 14.69
N LEU A 466 -2.09 7.98 15.68
CA LEU A 466 -2.02 9.19 16.48
C LEU A 466 -0.74 9.96 16.16
N SER A 467 -0.90 11.23 15.78
CA SER A 467 0.17 12.17 15.47
C SER A 467 -0.07 13.52 16.14
N GLY A 468 0.74 14.54 15.86
CA GLY A 468 0.63 15.89 16.44
C GLY A 468 1.37 16.06 17.77
N ASP A 469 1.46 17.30 18.23
CA ASP A 469 2.30 17.74 19.36
C ASP A 469 2.00 17.02 20.68
N TYR A 470 0.77 16.54 20.86
CA TYR A 470 0.30 15.85 22.06
C TYR A 470 0.01 14.35 21.85
N ALA A 471 0.55 13.73 20.78
CA ALA A 471 0.41 12.30 20.53
C ALA A 471 0.91 11.42 21.68
N THR A 472 1.91 11.90 22.43
CA THR A 472 2.53 11.24 23.58
C THR A 472 1.89 11.60 24.92
N SER A 473 0.82 12.41 24.92
CA SER A 473 0.14 12.83 26.15
C SER A 473 -0.64 11.66 26.77
N ALA A 474 -0.41 11.40 28.06
CA ALA A 474 -1.21 10.46 28.84
C ALA A 474 -2.72 10.79 28.77
N LYS A 475 -3.08 12.07 28.82
CA LYS A 475 -4.49 12.49 28.76
C LYS A 475 -5.17 12.15 27.43
N VAL A 476 -4.41 12.20 26.32
CA VAL A 476 -4.91 11.82 24.99
C VAL A 476 -4.99 10.29 24.91
N LEU A 477 -3.90 9.59 25.24
CA LEU A 477 -3.81 8.13 25.12
C LEU A 477 -4.78 7.39 26.03
N ASP A 478 -4.88 7.79 27.31
CA ASP A 478 -5.78 7.17 28.29
C ASP A 478 -7.25 7.25 27.85
N SER A 479 -7.62 8.30 27.09
CA SER A 479 -8.98 8.47 26.58
C SER A 479 -9.36 7.49 25.47
N LEU A 480 -8.37 6.91 24.77
CA LEU A 480 -8.60 5.90 23.73
C LEU A 480 -8.87 4.51 24.32
N GLY A 481 -8.35 4.25 25.52
CA GLY A 481 -8.47 2.98 26.23
C GLY A 481 -7.85 1.79 25.47
N SER A 482 -8.16 0.57 25.89
CA SER A 482 -7.63 -0.66 25.29
C SER A 482 -8.46 -1.21 24.11
N LYS A 483 -9.51 -0.48 23.69
CA LYS A 483 -10.42 -0.94 22.64
C LYS A 483 -9.78 -0.90 21.24
N TYR A 484 -8.83 0.00 21.02
CA TYR A 484 -8.22 0.25 19.72
C TYR A 484 -6.74 -0.10 19.74
N ALA A 485 -6.22 -0.65 18.64
CA ALA A 485 -4.79 -0.67 18.39
C ALA A 485 -4.34 0.77 18.08
N VAL A 486 -3.34 1.27 18.81
CA VAL A 486 -2.87 2.66 18.67
C VAL A 486 -1.46 2.63 18.09
N ASP A 487 -1.30 3.23 16.91
CA ASP A 487 0.00 3.45 16.29
C ASP A 487 0.41 4.90 16.50
N LEU A 488 1.61 5.13 17.02
CA LEU A 488 2.18 6.47 17.20
C LEU A 488 3.00 6.87 15.98
N LEU A 489 2.72 8.05 15.43
CA LEU A 489 3.61 8.73 14.48
C LEU A 489 4.32 9.87 15.22
N LEU A 490 5.60 9.68 15.47
CA LEU A 490 6.42 10.52 16.34
C LEU A 490 7.37 11.40 15.53
N ASN A 491 7.56 12.62 15.99
CA ASN A 491 8.49 13.61 15.44
C ASN A 491 9.21 14.35 16.59
N GLU A 492 10.11 15.27 16.26
CA GLU A 492 10.91 15.99 17.27
C GLU A 492 10.04 16.69 18.32
N THR A 493 8.92 17.31 17.91
CA THR A 493 8.05 18.08 18.79
C THR A 493 7.33 17.19 19.81
N ASN A 494 6.69 16.11 19.36
CA ASN A 494 5.94 15.25 20.26
C ASN A 494 6.82 14.34 21.12
N ILE A 495 8.04 14.02 20.66
CA ILE A 495 9.07 13.38 21.48
C ILE A 495 9.55 14.34 22.58
N ALA A 496 9.80 15.62 22.26
CA ALA A 496 10.20 16.61 23.25
C ALA A 496 9.13 16.89 24.32
N ASN A 497 7.85 16.73 23.96
CA ASN A 497 6.71 16.90 24.86
C ASN A 497 6.40 15.66 25.72
N ALA A 498 7.02 14.51 25.45
CA ALA A 498 6.74 13.27 26.17
C ALA A 498 7.19 13.34 27.64
N ASP A 499 6.39 12.77 28.55
CA ASP A 499 6.82 12.53 29.93
C ASP A 499 7.67 11.27 30.00
N ALA A 500 9.00 11.43 29.93
CA ALA A 500 9.94 10.32 29.97
C ALA A 500 9.92 9.51 31.28
N THR A 501 9.24 9.99 32.34
CA THR A 501 9.07 9.23 33.58
C THR A 501 7.96 8.19 33.50
N GLN A 502 7.07 8.32 32.51
CA GLN A 502 5.96 7.40 32.28
C GLN A 502 6.20 6.55 31.05
N GLN A 503 5.81 5.29 31.13
CA GLN A 503 5.89 4.40 30.00
C GLN A 503 4.64 4.56 29.13
N ILE A 504 4.84 4.95 27.88
CA ILE A 504 3.78 5.21 26.91
C ILE A 504 3.43 3.90 26.21
N LYS A 505 2.23 3.37 26.47
CA LYS A 505 1.75 2.13 25.84
C LYS A 505 1.15 2.40 24.46
N SER A 506 1.58 1.64 23.46
CA SER A 506 1.01 1.65 22.10
C SER A 506 1.25 0.31 21.38
N THR A 507 0.63 0.12 20.22
CA THR A 507 0.83 -1.07 19.39
C THR A 507 2.13 -0.96 18.61
N ASN A 508 2.28 0.12 17.83
CA ASN A 508 3.47 0.43 17.08
C ASN A 508 3.90 1.88 17.31
N ALA A 509 5.17 2.18 17.11
CA ALA A 509 5.68 3.54 17.01
C ALA A 509 6.56 3.71 15.77
N MET A 510 6.27 4.72 14.97
CA MET A 510 7.03 5.11 13.79
C MET A 510 7.60 6.51 14.01
N ILE A 511 8.91 6.64 13.87
CA ILE A 511 9.59 7.94 13.90
C ILE A 511 9.62 8.51 12.48
N GLU A 512 9.18 9.75 12.32
CA GLU A 512 9.20 10.49 11.07
C GLU A 512 10.65 10.60 10.52
N ALA A 513 10.79 10.42 9.22
CA ALA A 513 12.09 10.47 8.54
C ALA A 513 12.81 11.80 8.82
N GLY A 514 14.10 11.74 9.14
CA GLY A 514 14.92 12.93 9.43
C GLY A 514 14.84 13.48 10.85
N THR A 515 13.99 12.92 11.73
CA THR A 515 13.92 13.30 13.16
C THR A 515 15.28 13.09 13.85
N ASP A 516 15.79 14.13 14.54
CA ASP A 516 16.98 14.00 15.38
C ASP A 516 16.65 13.45 16.78
N LEU A 517 17.17 12.25 17.08
CA LEU A 517 16.97 11.57 18.37
C LEU A 517 18.07 11.85 19.40
N SER A 518 19.07 12.68 19.07
CA SER A 518 20.25 12.92 19.94
C SER A 518 19.89 13.50 21.31
N ASN A 519 18.78 14.24 21.41
CA ASN A 519 18.29 14.85 22.64
C ASN A 519 16.91 14.32 23.09
N ALA A 520 16.44 13.24 22.46
CA ALA A 520 15.11 12.70 22.70
C ALA A 520 14.93 12.17 24.13
N LYS A 521 13.73 12.37 24.70
CA LYS A 521 13.38 11.89 26.05
C LYS A 521 12.01 11.24 26.01
N ILE A 522 11.96 9.92 25.89
CA ILE A 522 10.71 9.18 25.76
C ILE A 522 10.90 7.74 26.25
N ASN A 523 9.86 7.15 26.82
CA ASN A 523 9.87 5.76 27.28
C ASN A 523 8.64 5.03 26.72
N LEU A 524 8.85 4.06 25.83
CA LEU A 524 7.80 3.36 25.10
C LEU A 524 7.59 1.93 25.62
N LEU A 525 6.34 1.49 25.66
CA LEU A 525 5.93 0.08 25.78
C LEU A 525 5.12 -0.29 24.53
N LEU A 526 5.66 -1.17 23.70
CA LEU A 526 5.12 -1.46 22.37
C LEU A 526 4.70 -2.92 22.27
N ASN A 527 3.51 -3.18 21.76
CA ASN A 527 3.07 -4.56 21.56
C ASN A 527 3.73 -5.22 20.35
N ASN A 528 4.22 -4.45 19.37
CA ASN A 528 4.67 -5.00 18.10
C ASN A 528 5.94 -4.34 17.54
N GLN A 529 5.90 -3.11 17.03
CA GLN A 529 7.04 -2.57 16.24
C GLN A 529 7.49 -1.17 16.65
N LEU A 530 8.82 -0.96 16.62
CA LEU A 530 9.46 0.36 16.64
C LEU A 530 10.26 0.58 15.35
N TYR A 531 9.91 1.62 14.58
CA TYR A 531 10.53 1.90 13.28
C TYR A 531 11.12 3.31 13.18
N TRP A 532 12.29 3.43 12.57
CA TRP A 532 12.97 4.68 12.23
C TRP A 532 13.95 4.46 11.09
N GLU A 533 14.01 5.41 10.16
CA GLU A 533 14.89 5.36 8.98
C GLU A 533 16.31 5.88 9.25
N GLY A 534 16.60 6.32 10.48
CA GLY A 534 17.88 6.92 10.83
C GLY A 534 17.91 8.44 10.58
N ASN A 535 18.96 9.10 11.06
CA ASN A 535 19.13 10.56 10.98
C ASN A 535 19.84 11.02 9.69
N SER A 536 19.91 10.18 8.64
CA SER A 536 20.40 10.53 7.30
C SER A 536 21.79 11.21 7.24
N ILE A 537 22.68 10.97 8.21
CA ILE A 537 24.07 11.44 8.11
C ILE A 537 24.82 10.52 7.14
N ASN A 538 25.06 11.01 5.93
CA ASN A 538 25.66 10.23 4.83
C ASN A 538 27.04 9.66 5.25
N GLY A 539 27.09 8.36 5.58
CA GLY A 539 28.30 7.65 6.01
C GLY A 539 28.68 7.76 7.49
N GLY A 540 27.82 8.35 8.35
CA GLY A 540 28.05 8.47 9.79
C GLY A 540 27.15 7.54 10.63
N ALA A 541 27.49 7.36 11.91
CA ALA A 541 26.66 6.59 12.84
C ALA A 541 25.35 7.33 13.21
N ASN A 542 24.30 6.56 13.50
CA ASN A 542 23.09 7.11 14.11
C ASN A 542 23.39 7.61 15.54
N HIS A 543 22.71 8.68 15.95
CA HIS A 543 22.82 9.26 17.29
C HIS A 543 21.47 9.27 17.99
N ILE A 544 21.43 8.71 19.20
CA ILE A 544 20.21 8.53 20.00
C ILE A 544 20.56 8.87 21.43
N SER A 545 19.71 9.64 22.10
CA SER A 545 19.87 9.96 23.51
C SER A 545 19.73 8.72 24.39
N ASP A 546 20.51 8.64 25.47
CA ASP A 546 20.36 7.64 26.54
C ASP A 546 18.96 7.68 27.22
N SER A 547 18.20 8.76 27.01
CA SER A 547 16.85 8.96 27.53
C SER A 547 15.74 8.53 26.55
N PHE A 548 16.09 7.97 25.39
CA PHE A 548 15.13 7.29 24.53
C PHE A 548 15.11 5.80 24.90
N LEU A 549 14.01 5.35 25.50
CA LEU A 549 13.84 3.99 25.98
C LEU A 549 12.65 3.34 25.27
N ALA A 550 12.76 2.06 24.93
CA ALA A 550 11.61 1.30 24.46
C ALA A 550 11.69 -0.16 24.88
N GLN A 551 10.53 -0.75 25.14
CA GLN A 551 10.39 -2.15 25.50
C GLN A 551 9.24 -2.78 24.71
N SER A 552 9.42 -4.01 24.23
CA SER A 552 8.34 -4.84 23.75
C SER A 552 7.48 -5.37 24.92
N ASP A 553 6.16 -5.24 24.86
CA ASP A 553 5.23 -5.78 25.86
C ASP A 553 5.24 -7.31 25.80
N LEU A 554 5.68 -7.93 26.89
CA LEU A 554 5.81 -9.38 27.01
C LEU A 554 4.49 -10.07 27.39
N GLN A 555 3.44 -9.32 27.75
CA GLN A 555 2.16 -9.91 28.16
C GLN A 555 1.37 -10.50 26.98
N ASP A 556 1.63 -10.04 25.76
CA ASP A 556 0.85 -10.42 24.57
C ASP A 556 1.37 -11.68 23.85
N ASN A 557 2.37 -12.38 24.41
CA ASN A 557 3.05 -13.53 23.78
C ASN A 557 3.47 -13.28 22.31
N ASN A 558 3.62 -12.01 21.91
CA ASN A 558 4.00 -11.67 20.54
C ASN A 558 5.48 -12.02 20.33
N THR A 559 5.72 -13.12 19.63
CA THR A 559 7.07 -13.57 19.29
C THR A 559 7.67 -12.82 18.12
N ASN A 560 6.93 -11.93 17.45
CA ASN A 560 7.38 -11.29 16.21
C ASN A 560 7.57 -9.77 16.37
N SER A 561 7.80 -9.31 17.61
CA SER A 561 8.09 -7.90 17.85
C SER A 561 9.39 -7.47 17.17
N MET A 562 9.38 -6.28 16.58
CA MET A 562 10.45 -5.81 15.68
C MET A 562 10.96 -4.44 16.09
N ILE A 563 12.27 -4.24 15.95
CA ILE A 563 12.91 -2.94 16.06
C ILE A 563 13.79 -2.67 14.84
N SER A 564 13.70 -1.46 14.28
CA SER A 564 14.63 -1.02 13.23
C SER A 564 16.08 -1.03 13.74
N ALA A 565 16.99 -1.60 12.96
CA ALA A 565 18.43 -1.62 13.21
C ALA A 565 19.03 -0.22 13.38
N ASN A 566 18.37 0.83 12.85
CA ASN A 566 18.82 2.20 13.01
C ASN A 566 18.79 2.67 14.47
N PHE A 567 18.03 2.02 15.36
CA PHE A 567 18.05 2.30 16.79
C PHE A 567 19.27 1.76 17.53
N ILE A 568 19.96 0.77 16.98
CA ILE A 568 21.10 0.11 17.63
C ILE A 568 22.38 0.78 17.14
N THR A 569 23.09 1.42 18.07
CA THR A 569 24.31 2.19 17.80
C THR A 569 25.54 1.45 18.32
N LYS A 570 26.69 1.78 17.72
CA LYS A 570 28.00 1.27 18.11
C LYS A 570 29.02 2.40 18.04
N SER A 571 29.76 2.58 19.13
CA SER A 571 30.89 3.52 19.20
C SER A 571 32.11 2.80 19.75
N ILE A 572 33.26 2.98 19.09
CA ILE A 572 34.54 2.38 19.42
C ILE A 572 35.45 3.48 19.95
N TYR A 573 35.88 3.38 21.21
CA TYR A 573 36.81 4.33 21.82
C TYR A 573 38.16 3.66 22.03
N LEU A 574 39.16 4.19 21.33
CA LEU A 574 40.55 3.75 21.36
C LEU A 574 41.41 4.74 22.13
N THR A 575 42.29 4.23 22.98
CA THR A 575 43.21 5.04 23.79
C THR A 575 44.63 4.51 23.67
N SER A 576 45.59 5.41 23.40
CA SER A 576 47.00 5.07 23.45
C SER A 576 47.42 4.73 24.88
N ASN A 577 47.98 3.55 25.10
CA ASN A 577 48.46 3.14 26.41
C ASN A 577 49.94 3.53 26.62
N SER A 578 50.39 3.51 27.88
CA SER A 578 51.74 3.93 28.29
C SER A 578 52.87 3.02 27.76
N THR A 579 52.52 1.85 27.21
CA THR A 579 53.47 0.90 26.59
C THR A 579 53.57 1.03 25.07
N GLY A 580 52.84 1.99 24.47
CA GLY A 580 52.83 2.22 23.02
C GLY A 580 51.81 1.36 22.25
N GLY A 581 50.96 0.59 22.94
CA GLY A 581 49.82 -0.12 22.36
C GLY A 581 48.54 0.72 22.37
N VAL A 582 47.45 0.14 21.86
CA VAL A 582 46.11 0.77 21.82
C VAL A 582 45.13 -0.13 22.56
N ASP A 583 44.50 0.39 23.60
CA ASP A 583 43.39 -0.28 24.29
C ASP A 583 42.07 0.27 23.76
N GLY A 584 41.04 -0.57 23.66
CA GLY A 584 39.75 -0.23 23.06
C GLY A 584 38.56 -0.57 23.94
N SER A 585 37.47 0.17 23.77
CA SER A 585 36.14 -0.15 24.31
C SER A 585 35.05 0.04 23.27
N ILE A 586 34.13 -0.92 23.18
CA ILE A 586 32.92 -0.84 22.35
C ILE A 586 31.72 -0.51 23.25
N VAL A 587 31.06 0.58 22.92
CA VAL A 587 29.83 1.04 23.57
C VAL A 587 28.66 0.87 22.61
N SER A 588 27.56 0.31 23.12
CA SER A 588 26.31 0.16 22.39
C SER A 588 25.13 0.49 23.31
N ASN A 589 24.05 0.99 22.72
CA ASN A 589 22.79 1.30 23.39
C ASN A 589 21.80 0.12 23.38
N ILE A 590 22.22 -1.11 23.11
CA ILE A 590 21.31 -2.26 22.98
C ILE A 590 20.35 -2.41 24.17
N ASN A 591 20.78 -2.06 25.39
CA ASN A 591 19.96 -2.16 26.60
C ASN A 591 19.01 -0.96 26.85
N GLN A 592 18.94 0.01 25.93
CA GLN A 592 17.83 0.98 25.86
C GLN A 592 16.58 0.39 25.18
N PHE A 593 16.76 -0.70 24.42
CA PHE A 593 15.72 -1.34 23.62
C PHE A 593 15.56 -2.79 24.06
N LEU A 594 14.48 -3.10 24.78
CA LEU A 594 14.33 -4.37 25.48
C LEU A 594 13.30 -5.29 24.82
N TYR A 595 13.70 -6.55 24.63
CA TYR A 595 12.85 -7.70 24.29
C TYR A 595 12.16 -7.65 22.91
N PHE A 596 12.69 -6.89 21.95
CA PHE A 596 12.24 -6.99 20.55
C PHE A 596 12.81 -8.27 19.92
N SER A 597 11.96 -9.18 19.46
CA SER A 597 12.40 -10.50 19.02
C SER A 597 13.27 -10.45 17.75
N LEU A 598 12.96 -9.54 16.83
CA LEU A 598 13.62 -9.40 15.53
C LEU A 598 14.23 -8.00 15.36
N ILE A 599 15.37 -7.94 14.67
CA ILE A 599 16.01 -6.69 14.22
C ILE A 599 15.71 -6.49 12.73
N ASP A 600 15.00 -5.41 12.39
CA ASP A 600 14.66 -5.06 11.02
C ASP A 600 15.76 -4.23 10.38
N LEU A 601 16.38 -4.77 9.34
CA LEU A 601 17.47 -4.17 8.56
C LEU A 601 16.97 -3.32 7.40
N THR A 602 15.64 -3.26 7.18
CA THR A 602 15.04 -2.47 6.10
C THR A 602 15.40 -1.00 6.27
N HIS A 603 15.94 -0.38 5.21
CA HIS A 603 16.44 0.99 5.22
C HIS A 603 17.51 1.30 6.27
N TYR A 604 18.29 0.30 6.71
CA TYR A 604 19.44 0.56 7.58
C TYR A 604 20.46 1.48 6.89
N SER A 605 20.83 2.55 7.58
CA SER A 605 21.81 3.56 7.12
C SER A 605 22.96 3.80 8.07
N GLY A 606 23.00 3.10 9.22
CA GLY A 606 23.99 3.32 10.28
C GLY A 606 25.37 2.69 10.02
N THR A 607 26.31 2.96 10.94
CA THR A 607 27.64 2.35 11.02
C THR A 607 28.23 2.57 12.43
N GLY A 608 29.40 1.98 12.71
CA GLY A 608 30.17 2.22 13.93
C GLY A 608 31.13 3.40 13.80
N ASN A 609 31.12 4.33 14.78
CA ASN A 609 32.10 5.42 14.86
C ASN A 609 33.37 4.98 15.62
N ILE A 610 34.54 5.38 15.13
CA ILE A 610 35.84 5.08 15.75
C ILE A 610 36.48 6.37 16.26
N TYR A 611 36.67 6.45 17.57
CA TYR A 611 37.33 7.56 18.25
C TYR A 611 38.72 7.14 18.71
N MET A 612 39.74 7.94 18.45
CA MET A 612 41.08 7.78 19.00
C MET A 612 41.39 8.94 19.93
N ASN A 613 41.71 8.65 21.20
CA ASN A 613 41.95 9.64 22.25
C ASN A 613 40.84 10.72 22.31
N GLY A 614 39.58 10.31 22.11
CA GLY A 614 38.39 11.17 22.14
C GLY A 614 38.06 11.92 20.83
N GLN A 615 38.87 11.79 19.78
CA GLN A 615 38.60 12.41 18.47
C GLN A 615 38.07 11.38 17.48
N LEU A 616 37.01 11.69 16.73
CA LEU A 616 36.51 10.84 15.65
C LEU A 616 37.58 10.74 14.55
N VAL A 617 38.06 9.54 14.26
CA VAL A 617 39.14 9.29 13.28
C VAL A 617 38.70 8.42 12.10
N ALA A 618 37.68 7.59 12.25
CA ALA A 618 37.17 6.72 11.21
C ALA A 618 35.75 6.22 11.52
N THR A 619 35.15 5.51 10.57
CA THR A 619 33.98 4.64 10.78
C THR A 619 34.33 3.21 10.36
N GLU A 620 33.44 2.27 10.67
CA GLU A 620 33.57 0.86 10.22
C GLU A 620 33.21 0.66 8.75
N GLY A 621 32.76 1.70 8.05
CA GLY A 621 32.35 1.65 6.64
C GLY A 621 30.91 2.12 6.44
N ASN A 622 30.36 1.87 5.27
CA ASN A 622 28.97 2.22 4.95
C ASN A 622 28.04 1.04 5.27
N LYS A 623 26.94 1.28 6.00
CA LYS A 623 25.90 0.27 6.30
C LYS A 623 26.47 -1.02 6.90
N VAL A 624 27.29 -0.87 7.95
CA VAL A 624 27.88 -1.99 8.70
C VAL A 624 27.14 -2.17 10.01
N PHE A 625 26.44 -3.30 10.15
CA PHE A 625 25.74 -3.67 11.37
C PHE A 625 26.46 -4.83 12.07
N ASP A 626 26.79 -4.66 13.35
CA ASP A 626 27.49 -5.66 14.16
C ASP A 626 26.52 -6.32 15.14
N PHE A 627 26.14 -7.59 14.87
CA PHE A 627 25.28 -8.36 15.77
C PHE A 627 25.97 -8.75 17.08
N GLY A 628 27.30 -8.69 17.13
CA GLY A 628 28.09 -9.00 18.32
C GLY A 628 27.83 -8.04 19.49
N VAL A 629 27.19 -6.88 19.25
CA VAL A 629 26.75 -5.98 20.35
C VAL A 629 25.67 -6.62 21.22
N ILE A 630 24.98 -7.66 20.73
CA ILE A 630 23.93 -8.38 21.45
C ILE A 630 24.53 -9.34 22.48
N ASP A 631 25.65 -9.98 22.17
CA ASP A 631 26.20 -11.13 22.92
C ASP A 631 27.68 -10.98 23.34
N GLN A 632 28.22 -9.76 23.26
CA GLN A 632 29.62 -9.42 23.58
C GLN A 632 30.65 -10.04 22.63
N GLN A 633 30.28 -10.27 21.38
CA GLN A 633 31.19 -10.70 20.31
C GLN A 633 31.52 -9.59 19.31
N ALA A 634 31.18 -8.32 19.62
CA ALA A 634 31.44 -7.21 18.71
C ALA A 634 32.95 -7.04 18.43
N THR A 635 33.27 -6.66 17.21
CA THR A 635 34.67 -6.51 16.74
C THR A 635 34.92 -5.14 16.14
N ILE A 636 36.16 -4.77 15.84
CA ILE A 636 36.46 -3.53 15.08
C ILE A 636 36.60 -3.88 13.61
N PHE A 637 35.60 -3.57 12.80
CA PHE A 637 35.59 -3.76 11.35
C PHE A 637 36.24 -2.58 10.64
N ASN A 638 37.53 -2.38 10.89
CA ASN A 638 38.35 -1.39 10.20
C ASN A 638 39.82 -1.82 10.25
N GLN A 639 40.43 -2.06 9.09
CA GLN A 639 41.77 -2.62 8.99
C GLN A 639 42.86 -1.75 9.64
N THR A 640 42.70 -0.43 9.65
CA THR A 640 43.68 0.51 10.23
C THR A 640 43.64 0.48 11.76
N TYR A 641 42.47 0.21 12.35
CA TYR A 641 42.21 0.36 13.78
C TYR A 641 41.88 -0.96 14.50
N SER A 642 41.93 -2.09 13.80
CA SER A 642 41.59 -3.40 14.37
C SER A 642 42.64 -3.99 15.31
N ASN A 643 43.87 -3.47 15.29
CA ASN A 643 44.96 -3.98 16.12
C ASN A 643 44.96 -3.32 17.52
N VAL A 644 44.19 -3.91 18.44
CA VAL A 644 44.05 -3.45 19.83
C VAL A 644 44.56 -4.51 20.82
N SER A 645 45.25 -4.05 21.88
CA SER A 645 45.83 -4.93 22.91
C SER A 645 44.77 -5.53 23.84
N MET A 646 43.70 -4.79 24.09
CA MET A 646 42.54 -5.21 24.88
C MET A 646 41.30 -4.53 24.31
N LEU A 647 40.20 -5.29 24.18
CA LEU A 647 38.91 -4.77 23.73
C LEU A 647 37.85 -5.09 24.79
N GLN A 648 37.38 -4.05 25.47
CA GLN A 648 36.25 -4.16 26.41
C GLN A 648 34.93 -3.91 25.67
N GLN A 649 33.84 -4.49 26.15
CA GLN A 649 32.52 -4.31 25.56
C GLN A 649 31.49 -4.01 26.66
N SER A 650 30.42 -3.32 26.27
CA SER A 650 29.24 -3.12 27.12
C SER A 650 28.57 -4.45 27.49
N ASP A 651 27.66 -4.44 28.46
CA ASP A 651 26.87 -5.61 28.82
C ASP A 651 26.07 -6.14 27.62
N ARG A 652 25.97 -7.47 27.50
CA ARG A 652 25.08 -8.13 26.53
C ARG A 652 23.63 -7.69 26.69
N ALA A 653 22.80 -7.96 25.68
CA ALA A 653 21.38 -7.71 25.72
C ALA A 653 20.73 -8.38 26.95
N GLN A 654 19.92 -7.61 27.69
CA GLN A 654 19.21 -8.12 28.85
C GLN A 654 18.21 -9.23 28.47
N THR A 655 18.20 -10.29 29.27
CA THR A 655 17.35 -11.46 29.04
C THR A 655 16.25 -11.54 30.09
N HIS A 656 15.02 -11.80 29.66
CA HIS A 656 13.87 -12.08 30.52
C HIS A 656 13.09 -13.28 30.00
N PHE A 657 13.01 -14.36 30.80
CA PHE A 657 12.41 -15.64 30.40
C PHE A 657 12.92 -16.20 29.05
N GLY A 658 14.18 -15.97 28.72
CA GLY A 658 14.79 -16.40 27.45
C GLY A 658 14.62 -15.42 26.29
N ASN A 659 13.78 -14.38 26.44
CA ASN A 659 13.63 -13.32 25.46
C ASN A 659 14.69 -12.23 25.67
N TYR A 660 15.28 -11.76 24.59
CA TYR A 660 16.19 -10.62 24.53
C TYR A 660 16.08 -9.98 23.16
N THR A 661 16.59 -8.75 23.02
CA THR A 661 16.53 -8.01 21.76
C THR A 661 17.36 -8.70 20.68
N GLY A 662 16.74 -9.06 19.55
CA GLY A 662 17.34 -9.81 18.45
C GLY A 662 17.42 -11.32 18.67
N SER A 663 16.67 -11.88 19.63
CA SER A 663 16.67 -13.32 19.94
C SER A 663 16.29 -14.23 18.77
N GLN A 664 15.53 -13.74 17.79
CA GLN A 664 15.18 -14.48 16.57
C GLN A 664 16.00 -14.08 15.34
N GLY A 665 16.98 -13.18 15.50
CA GLY A 665 17.85 -12.75 14.41
C GLY A 665 17.30 -11.53 13.69
N ALA A 666 17.48 -11.51 12.38
CA ALA A 666 17.26 -10.31 11.57
C ALA A 666 16.25 -10.53 10.45
N ILE A 667 15.60 -9.45 10.03
CA ILE A 667 14.61 -9.45 8.95
C ILE A 667 14.87 -8.29 7.99
N ILE A 668 14.61 -8.48 6.71
CA ILE A 668 14.74 -7.46 5.67
C ILE A 668 13.56 -7.54 4.69
N SER A 669 12.90 -6.41 4.42
CA SER A 669 11.61 -6.39 3.70
C SER A 669 11.62 -5.61 2.38
N ALA A 670 12.63 -4.79 2.12
CA ALA A 670 12.73 -3.95 0.93
C ALA A 670 14.19 -3.70 0.56
N TYR A 671 14.41 -3.00 -0.57
CA TYR A 671 15.74 -2.62 -1.06
C TYR A 671 16.68 -2.10 0.04
N SER A 672 17.85 -2.72 0.17
CA SER A 672 18.88 -2.36 1.16
C SER A 672 20.12 -1.72 0.57
N GLY A 673 20.35 -1.84 -0.74
CA GLY A 673 21.65 -1.58 -1.35
C GLY A 673 22.72 -2.53 -0.79
N GLU A 674 23.96 -2.04 -0.64
CA GLU A 674 25.07 -2.76 0.00
C GLU A 674 24.91 -2.75 1.53
N LEU A 675 24.73 -3.92 2.13
CA LEU A 675 24.58 -4.11 3.57
C LEU A 675 25.63 -5.11 4.07
N THR A 676 26.38 -4.74 5.09
CA THR A 676 27.39 -5.62 5.71
C THR A 676 26.98 -5.97 7.13
N LEU A 677 26.81 -7.27 7.40
CA LEU A 677 26.43 -7.82 8.70
C LEU A 677 27.63 -8.58 9.25
N ILE A 678 28.10 -8.21 10.45
CA ILE A 678 29.23 -8.87 11.10
C ILE A 678 28.84 -9.49 12.43
N ASN A 679 29.61 -10.51 12.83
CA ASN A 679 29.39 -11.29 14.05
C ASN A 679 27.95 -11.80 14.16
N VAL A 680 27.38 -12.23 13.03
CA VAL A 680 26.06 -12.84 13.02
C VAL A 680 26.16 -14.17 13.75
N SER A 681 25.52 -14.25 14.92
CA SER A 681 25.52 -15.45 15.76
C SER A 681 24.19 -16.21 15.74
N ASN A 682 23.14 -15.65 15.11
CA ASN A 682 21.88 -16.35 14.86
C ASN A 682 21.96 -17.15 13.56
N SER A 683 21.41 -18.36 13.53
CA SER A 683 21.38 -19.20 12.33
C SER A 683 20.36 -18.75 11.27
N TYR A 684 19.57 -17.69 11.51
CA TYR A 684 18.49 -17.22 10.62
C TYR A 684 18.62 -15.75 10.21
N LEU A 685 18.45 -15.51 8.91
CA LEU A 685 18.15 -14.22 8.33
C LEU A 685 16.85 -14.33 7.52
N TYR A 686 15.86 -13.50 7.84
CA TYR A 686 14.55 -13.52 7.21
C TYR A 686 14.44 -12.50 6.08
N VAL A 687 13.87 -12.92 4.95
CA VAL A 687 13.43 -12.07 3.85
C VAL A 687 11.90 -11.99 3.88
N ASN A 688 11.37 -10.78 3.97
CA ASN A 688 9.96 -10.50 4.17
C ASN A 688 9.30 -9.80 2.97
N GLY A 689 10.10 -9.35 2.01
CA GLY A 689 9.63 -8.67 0.80
C GLY A 689 10.69 -8.59 -0.29
N ASP A 690 10.42 -7.81 -1.34
CA ASP A 690 11.29 -7.69 -2.52
C ASP A 690 12.50 -6.79 -2.26
N LEU A 691 13.69 -7.39 -2.26
CA LEU A 691 14.96 -6.69 -2.05
C LEU A 691 15.51 -6.10 -3.35
N THR A 692 14.99 -6.49 -4.50
CA THR A 692 15.49 -6.16 -5.85
C THR A 692 16.88 -6.73 -6.17
N ASN A 693 17.17 -6.89 -7.46
CA ASN A 693 18.47 -7.35 -7.97
C ASN A 693 19.66 -6.43 -7.62
N GLN A 694 19.41 -5.22 -7.10
CA GLN A 694 20.43 -4.25 -6.72
C GLN A 694 20.87 -4.41 -5.26
N SER A 695 20.18 -5.20 -4.44
CA SER A 695 20.59 -5.43 -3.06
C SER A 695 21.75 -6.42 -2.97
N ARG A 696 22.72 -6.12 -2.11
CA ARG A 696 23.91 -6.91 -1.86
C ARG A 696 24.08 -7.04 -0.35
N VAL A 697 23.97 -8.25 0.16
CA VAL A 697 24.04 -8.52 1.60
C VAL A 697 25.26 -9.40 1.90
N HIS A 698 26.22 -8.84 2.62
CA HIS A 698 27.43 -9.52 3.05
C HIS A 698 27.30 -9.98 4.50
N VAL A 699 27.37 -11.28 4.74
CA VAL A 699 27.22 -11.88 6.07
C VAL A 699 28.58 -12.44 6.52
N TYR A 700 29.07 -11.95 7.65
CA TYR A 700 30.22 -12.49 8.37
C TYR A 700 29.71 -13.14 9.65
N ASP A 701 29.77 -14.46 9.69
CA ASP A 701 29.25 -15.27 10.78
C ASP A 701 30.37 -15.67 11.76
N SER A 702 30.02 -15.73 13.05
CA SER A 702 30.97 -15.98 14.15
C SER A 702 30.67 -17.22 14.99
N LEU A 703 29.53 -17.88 14.79
CA LEU A 703 29.07 -18.96 15.67
C LEU A 703 29.73 -20.30 15.36
N GLN A 704 30.86 -20.62 15.97
CA GLN A 704 31.63 -21.82 15.59
C GLN A 704 31.00 -23.18 15.92
N SER A 705 29.91 -23.24 16.69
CA SER A 705 29.34 -24.50 17.17
C SER A 705 28.29 -25.12 16.26
N ASP A 706 27.75 -24.38 15.30
CA ASP A 706 26.75 -24.87 14.34
C ASP A 706 27.39 -25.15 12.97
N LYS A 707 26.63 -25.85 12.14
CA LYS A 707 27.08 -26.32 10.82
C LYS A 707 26.30 -25.68 9.67
N SER A 708 25.20 -25.01 9.99
CA SER A 708 24.24 -24.49 9.01
C SER A 708 23.96 -23.01 9.22
N PHE A 709 23.84 -22.26 8.14
CA PHE A 709 23.24 -20.93 8.11
C PHE A 709 21.96 -20.97 7.28
N SER A 710 20.91 -20.26 7.69
CA SER A 710 19.60 -20.28 7.01
C SER A 710 19.19 -18.89 6.54
N LEU A 711 18.89 -18.78 5.24
CA LEU A 711 18.15 -17.67 4.66
C LEU A 711 16.70 -18.11 4.51
N ALA A 712 15.78 -17.48 5.25
CA ALA A 712 14.39 -17.91 5.35
C ALA A 712 13.42 -16.86 4.80
N LEU A 713 12.34 -17.29 4.14
CA LEU A 713 11.20 -16.41 3.83
C LEU A 713 10.21 -16.41 4.99
N SER A 714 9.74 -15.22 5.37
CA SER A 714 8.65 -15.09 6.35
C SER A 714 7.31 -15.57 5.78
N GLU A 715 6.31 -15.73 6.63
CA GLU A 715 4.92 -16.01 6.21
C GLU A 715 4.38 -14.92 5.27
N ALA A 716 4.59 -13.63 5.61
CA ALA A 716 4.09 -12.53 4.80
C ALA A 716 4.72 -12.48 3.39
N ALA A 717 5.98 -12.92 3.24
CA ALA A 717 6.64 -13.00 1.95
C ALA A 717 6.01 -14.04 1.00
N THR A 718 5.24 -15.01 1.52
CA THR A 718 4.62 -16.05 0.68
C THR A 718 3.42 -15.57 -0.12
N GLU A 719 2.80 -14.47 0.30
CA GLU A 719 1.69 -13.85 -0.43
C GLU A 719 2.17 -12.93 -1.57
N ILE A 720 3.48 -12.66 -1.66
CA ILE A 720 4.05 -11.87 -2.74
C ILE A 720 4.39 -12.80 -3.91
N ARG A 721 3.80 -12.53 -5.08
CA ARG A 721 3.99 -13.35 -6.28
C ARG A 721 5.44 -13.47 -6.69
N ASN A 722 6.14 -12.35 -6.80
CA ASN A 722 7.52 -12.29 -7.25
C ASN A 722 8.36 -11.60 -6.17
N ILE A 723 9.46 -12.25 -5.77
CA ILE A 723 10.44 -11.66 -4.86
C ILE A 723 11.83 -11.84 -5.47
N ASP A 724 12.56 -10.74 -5.59
CA ASP A 724 14.00 -10.78 -5.79
C ASP A 724 14.69 -10.64 -4.43
N MET A 725 15.41 -11.69 -4.02
CA MET A 725 16.15 -11.72 -2.77
C MET A 725 17.51 -11.01 -2.90
N GLY A 726 17.88 -10.53 -4.08
CA GLY A 726 19.14 -9.88 -4.36
C GLY A 726 20.32 -10.86 -4.36
N THR A 727 21.48 -10.35 -3.96
CA THR A 727 22.73 -11.10 -3.95
C THR A 727 23.27 -11.23 -2.53
N PHE A 728 23.59 -12.46 -2.13
CA PHE A 728 24.14 -12.79 -0.81
C PHE A 728 25.56 -13.33 -0.92
N SER A 729 26.43 -12.87 -0.01
CA SER A 729 27.74 -13.48 0.25
C SER A 729 27.86 -13.91 1.69
N LEU A 730 28.42 -15.09 1.94
CA LEU A 730 28.68 -15.60 3.29
C LEU A 730 30.18 -15.78 3.49
N THR A 731 30.71 -15.25 4.59
CA THR A 731 32.05 -15.51 5.08
C THR A 731 31.95 -16.27 6.40
N SER A 732 32.39 -17.53 6.40
CA SER A 732 32.40 -18.39 7.58
C SER A 732 33.33 -19.59 7.39
N THR A 733 34.13 -19.92 8.40
CA THR A 733 35.13 -20.99 8.33
C THR A 733 34.64 -22.34 8.87
N HIS A 734 33.41 -22.42 9.38
CA HIS A 734 32.91 -23.62 10.08
C HIS A 734 31.55 -24.12 9.58
N LYS A 735 30.83 -23.36 8.75
CA LYS A 735 29.58 -23.83 8.15
C LYS A 735 29.86 -24.78 7.00
N ASP A 736 29.18 -25.91 6.99
CA ASP A 736 29.20 -26.87 5.89
C ASP A 736 27.94 -26.75 5.00
N THR A 737 26.87 -26.12 5.51
CA THR A 737 25.55 -26.08 4.88
C THR A 737 24.97 -24.66 4.84
N LEU A 738 24.48 -24.22 3.69
CA LEU A 738 23.63 -23.04 3.55
C LEU A 738 22.21 -23.51 3.17
N GLN A 739 21.25 -23.22 4.04
CA GLN A 739 19.85 -23.54 3.84
C GLN A 739 19.10 -22.34 3.28
N ILE A 740 18.34 -22.55 2.21
CA ILE A 740 17.34 -21.61 1.71
C ILE A 740 15.96 -22.17 2.06
N SER A 741 15.25 -21.48 2.95
CA SER A 741 14.05 -21.98 3.61
C SER A 741 12.81 -21.17 3.24
N MET A 742 11.78 -21.86 2.76
CA MET A 742 10.51 -21.28 2.29
C MET A 742 9.34 -22.04 2.92
N THR A 743 9.29 -22.05 4.26
CA THR A 743 8.50 -23.01 5.06
C THR A 743 7.01 -22.70 5.19
N HIS A 744 6.51 -21.65 4.54
CA HIS A 744 5.10 -21.27 4.58
C HIS A 744 4.44 -21.56 3.22
N ALA A 745 3.21 -22.08 3.24
CA ALA A 745 2.48 -22.41 2.03
C ALA A 745 1.87 -21.14 1.42
N SER A 746 1.98 -20.96 0.11
CA SER A 746 1.30 -19.89 -0.62
C SER A 746 -0.08 -20.32 -1.10
N THR A 747 -0.97 -19.35 -1.34
CA THR A 747 -2.29 -19.60 -1.95
C THR A 747 -2.28 -19.52 -3.49
N HIS A 748 -1.18 -19.05 -4.08
CA HIS A 748 -0.96 -18.83 -5.51
C HIS A 748 0.50 -19.12 -5.89
N SER A 749 0.77 -19.35 -7.18
CA SER A 749 2.12 -19.69 -7.63
C SER A 749 3.07 -18.54 -7.41
N VAL A 750 4.29 -18.86 -6.98
CA VAL A 750 5.27 -17.89 -6.52
C VAL A 750 6.61 -18.08 -7.21
N GLU A 751 7.27 -16.97 -7.54
CA GLU A 751 8.58 -16.92 -8.18
C GLU A 751 9.59 -16.20 -7.27
N ARG A 752 10.76 -16.81 -7.06
CA ARG A 752 11.84 -16.31 -6.21
C ARG A 752 13.13 -16.24 -7.01
N THR A 753 13.87 -15.16 -6.86
CA THR A 753 15.19 -15.01 -7.50
C THR A 753 16.24 -14.78 -6.41
N LEU A 754 17.36 -15.50 -6.49
CA LEU A 754 18.47 -15.40 -5.55
C LEU A 754 19.81 -15.53 -6.29
N THR A 755 20.75 -14.66 -5.97
CA THR A 755 22.15 -14.81 -6.38
C THR A 755 23.04 -15.07 -5.17
N LEU A 756 23.89 -16.09 -5.26
CA LEU A 756 24.96 -16.36 -4.30
C LEU A 756 26.29 -16.00 -4.94
N SER A 757 27.11 -15.18 -4.26
CA SER A 757 28.41 -14.74 -4.77
C SER A 757 29.39 -14.43 -3.66
N GLY A 758 30.68 -14.56 -3.93
CA GLY A 758 31.76 -14.15 -3.04
C GLY A 758 31.75 -14.79 -1.65
N GLY A 759 32.56 -14.22 -0.75
CA GLY A 759 32.70 -14.62 0.65
C GLY A 759 33.67 -15.79 0.84
N GLU A 760 34.46 -15.73 1.92
CA GLU A 760 35.37 -16.82 2.30
C GLU A 760 34.59 -17.85 3.11
N ASN A 761 34.03 -18.87 2.43
CA ASN A 761 33.26 -19.94 3.06
C ASN A 761 33.58 -21.34 2.54
N HIS A 762 33.33 -22.34 3.40
CA HIS A 762 33.51 -23.76 3.12
C HIS A 762 32.19 -24.52 2.93
N ILE A 763 31.14 -23.81 2.46
CA ILE A 763 29.83 -24.42 2.24
C ILE A 763 29.96 -25.55 1.22
N SER A 764 29.67 -26.76 1.70
CA SER A 764 29.68 -27.98 0.91
C SER A 764 28.31 -28.32 0.33
N THR A 765 27.25 -27.90 1.02
CA THR A 765 25.87 -28.26 0.70
C THR A 765 24.98 -27.03 0.65
N LEU A 766 24.30 -26.82 -0.49
CA LEU A 766 23.12 -25.96 -0.57
C LEU A 766 21.87 -26.81 -0.38
N MET A 767 21.13 -26.52 0.70
CA MET A 767 19.90 -27.22 1.03
C MET A 767 18.70 -26.31 0.76
N LEU A 768 17.83 -26.69 -0.16
CA LEU A 768 16.67 -25.90 -0.54
C LEU A 768 15.41 -26.55 0.04
N SER A 769 14.57 -25.77 0.73
CA SER A 769 13.39 -26.30 1.42
C SER A 769 12.19 -25.38 1.25
N GLY A 770 11.02 -25.96 0.98
CA GLY A 770 9.78 -25.23 0.71
C GLY A 770 8.55 -26.02 1.14
N LEU A 771 7.55 -25.40 1.76
CA LEU A 771 6.31 -26.08 2.11
C LEU A 771 5.37 -26.08 0.89
N THR A 772 5.19 -27.23 0.23
CA THR A 772 4.26 -27.32 -0.92
C THR A 772 2.99 -28.09 -0.56
N THR A 773 1.91 -27.37 -0.22
CA THR A 773 0.55 -27.93 -0.15
C THR A 773 -0.29 -27.59 -1.40
N ARG A 774 0.37 -27.02 -2.43
CA ARG A 774 -0.12 -26.31 -3.63
C ARG A 774 -0.26 -24.80 -3.40
N PRO A 775 -0.01 -23.96 -4.41
CA PRO A 775 0.53 -24.25 -5.75
C PRO A 775 2.07 -24.09 -5.84
N ASP A 776 2.61 -24.29 -7.05
CA ASP A 776 4.05 -24.43 -7.33
C ASP A 776 4.91 -23.22 -6.93
N MET A 777 6.14 -23.50 -6.49
CA MET A 777 7.15 -22.51 -6.11
C MET A 777 8.40 -22.65 -6.97
N LEU A 778 8.66 -21.62 -7.76
CA LEU A 778 9.83 -21.51 -8.63
C LEU A 778 10.95 -20.72 -7.95
N LEU A 779 12.15 -21.29 -7.92
CA LEU A 779 13.39 -20.60 -7.53
C LEU A 779 14.33 -20.48 -8.74
N ASN A 780 14.62 -19.24 -9.13
CA ASN A 780 15.70 -18.86 -10.03
C ASN A 780 16.97 -18.61 -9.19
N LEU A 781 17.85 -19.61 -9.13
CA LEU A 781 19.09 -19.56 -8.36
C LEU A 781 20.30 -19.34 -9.28
N THR A 782 21.06 -18.29 -9.01
CA THR A 782 22.37 -18.05 -9.63
C THR A 782 23.49 -18.26 -8.61
N ILE A 783 24.48 -19.08 -8.92
CA ILE A 783 25.69 -19.28 -8.10
C ILE A 783 26.88 -18.78 -8.91
N LYS A 784 27.53 -17.71 -8.42
CA LYS A 784 28.67 -17.09 -9.07
C LYS A 784 29.96 -17.85 -8.84
N SER A 785 30.92 -17.71 -9.76
CA SER A 785 32.20 -18.43 -9.73
C SER A 785 33.05 -18.17 -8.49
N ASP A 786 32.76 -17.11 -7.74
CA ASP A 786 33.44 -16.71 -6.52
C ASP A 786 32.72 -17.15 -5.23
N PHE A 787 31.58 -17.86 -5.32
CA PHE A 787 30.86 -18.36 -4.16
C PHE A 787 31.54 -19.60 -3.54
N GLY A 788 32.26 -19.41 -2.44
CA GLY A 788 32.91 -20.48 -1.67
C GLY A 788 33.97 -21.26 -2.45
N ASP A 789 34.64 -22.19 -1.78
CA ASP A 789 35.69 -23.04 -2.37
C ASP A 789 35.35 -24.55 -2.37
N ASN A 790 34.26 -24.94 -1.71
CA ASN A 790 33.98 -26.32 -1.36
C ASN A 790 32.59 -26.82 -1.78
N LEU A 791 31.83 -26.08 -2.61
CA LEU A 791 30.46 -26.45 -2.95
C LEU A 791 30.41 -27.79 -3.72
N GLN A 792 29.83 -28.81 -3.08
CA GLN A 792 29.78 -30.19 -3.58
C GLN A 792 28.36 -30.64 -3.94
N THR A 793 27.33 -30.18 -3.22
CA THR A 793 25.96 -30.68 -3.41
C THR A 793 24.92 -29.57 -3.37
N ILE A 794 23.93 -29.64 -4.26
CA ILE A 794 22.66 -28.91 -4.22
C ILE A 794 21.54 -29.94 -4.08
N THR A 795 20.74 -29.85 -3.02
CA THR A 795 19.69 -30.83 -2.72
C THR A 795 18.48 -30.18 -2.06
N GLY A 796 17.33 -30.83 -2.17
CA GLY A 796 16.14 -30.53 -1.37
C GLY A 796 16.03 -31.40 -0.13
N ILE A 797 14.87 -31.33 0.54
CA ILE A 797 14.52 -32.18 1.69
C ILE A 797 13.61 -33.33 1.24
N ASP A 798 13.93 -34.55 1.66
CA ASP A 798 13.14 -35.75 1.37
C ASP A 798 11.83 -35.78 2.19
N ALA A 799 10.75 -36.22 1.57
CA ALA A 799 9.45 -36.48 2.18
C ALA A 799 9.49 -37.53 3.30
N SER A 800 10.52 -38.37 3.35
CA SER A 800 10.72 -39.35 4.44
C SER A 800 11.07 -38.73 5.80
N MET A 801 11.43 -37.43 5.83
CA MET A 801 11.89 -36.72 7.04
C MET A 801 10.78 -35.94 7.78
N GLY A 802 9.51 -36.01 7.36
CA GLY A 802 8.37 -35.39 8.08
C GLY A 802 7.05 -35.37 7.28
N PRO A 803 5.93 -34.82 7.83
CA PRO A 803 4.65 -34.72 7.13
C PRO A 803 4.63 -33.65 6.01
N VAL A 804 5.76 -33.01 5.73
CA VAL A 804 5.92 -31.90 4.79
C VAL A 804 6.65 -32.40 3.55
N TYR A 805 5.91 -32.47 2.44
CA TYR A 805 6.49 -32.67 1.11
C TYR A 805 6.95 -31.31 0.58
N SER A 806 8.24 -31.19 0.29
CA SER A 806 8.87 -30.01 -0.31
C SER A 806 9.32 -30.37 -1.70
N GLU A 807 8.63 -29.91 -2.75
CA GLU A 807 9.14 -29.96 -4.11
C GLU A 807 9.36 -28.53 -4.61
N ILE A 808 10.63 -28.14 -4.72
CA ILE A 808 11.00 -26.83 -5.27
C ILE A 808 11.23 -27.00 -6.77
N ASP A 809 10.55 -26.19 -7.57
CA ASP A 809 10.91 -26.03 -8.97
C ASP A 809 12.14 -25.14 -9.08
N LEU A 810 13.20 -25.66 -9.70
CA LEU A 810 14.52 -25.00 -9.75
C LEU A 810 14.91 -24.63 -11.18
N ASN A 811 15.22 -23.36 -11.38
CA ASN A 811 16.03 -22.87 -12.49
C ASN A 811 17.43 -22.50 -11.96
N LEU A 812 18.45 -23.24 -12.37
CA LEU A 812 19.82 -23.09 -11.88
C LEU A 812 20.72 -22.46 -12.93
N VAL A 813 21.50 -21.46 -12.52
CA VAL A 813 22.69 -20.98 -13.24
C VAL A 813 23.88 -21.13 -12.29
N SER A 814 24.75 -22.11 -12.52
CA SER A 814 25.96 -22.34 -11.72
C SER A 814 27.21 -22.06 -12.53
N GLU A 815 27.89 -20.96 -12.20
CA GLU A 815 29.24 -20.66 -12.66
C GLU A 815 30.30 -21.43 -11.84
N LYS A 816 29.90 -22.06 -10.73
CA LYS A 816 30.73 -23.00 -9.98
C LYS A 816 30.65 -24.42 -10.54
N SER A 817 31.78 -25.10 -10.49
CA SER A 817 32.00 -26.48 -10.89
C SER A 817 32.56 -27.30 -9.73
N GLY A 818 32.51 -28.63 -9.85
CA GLY A 818 33.42 -29.50 -9.10
C GLY A 818 34.87 -29.37 -9.56
N THR A 819 35.74 -30.17 -8.93
CA THR A 819 37.19 -30.17 -9.17
C THR A 819 37.69 -31.41 -9.92
N GLY A 820 36.89 -32.46 -10.06
CA GLY A 820 37.28 -33.70 -10.73
C GLY A 820 36.35 -34.87 -10.42
N GLY A 821 36.83 -36.10 -10.40
CA GLY A 821 36.08 -37.27 -9.91
C GLY A 821 34.94 -37.74 -10.83
N GLY A 822 34.99 -37.40 -12.12
CA GLY A 822 33.98 -37.80 -13.12
C GLY A 822 33.95 -39.31 -13.40
N SER A 823 33.05 -39.75 -14.28
CA SER A 823 32.88 -41.19 -14.58
C SER A 823 34.13 -41.89 -15.12
N PHE A 824 35.00 -41.19 -15.85
CA PHE A 824 36.23 -41.78 -16.36
C PHE A 824 37.23 -42.09 -15.23
N TYR A 825 37.38 -41.17 -14.27
CA TYR A 825 38.10 -41.42 -13.02
C TYR A 825 37.57 -42.65 -12.28
N ASN A 826 36.24 -42.78 -12.16
CA ASN A 826 35.61 -43.93 -11.51
C ASN A 826 35.90 -45.24 -12.27
N THR A 827 35.87 -45.21 -13.60
CA THR A 827 36.20 -46.35 -14.46
C THR A 827 37.66 -46.77 -14.24
N LEU A 828 38.61 -45.83 -14.32
CA LEU A 828 40.03 -46.10 -14.10
C LEU A 828 40.32 -46.66 -12.69
N ASN A 829 39.66 -46.11 -11.67
CA ASN A 829 39.82 -46.59 -10.29
C ASN A 829 39.26 -47.99 -10.04
N ALA A 830 38.31 -48.44 -10.85
CA ALA A 830 37.76 -49.78 -10.79
C ALA A 830 38.61 -50.83 -11.52
N LEU A 831 39.61 -50.41 -12.32
CA LEU A 831 40.47 -51.33 -13.07
C LEU A 831 41.36 -52.17 -12.15
N ALA A 832 41.48 -53.47 -12.47
CA ALA A 832 42.42 -54.36 -11.79
C ALA A 832 43.88 -53.91 -11.96
N ASN A 833 44.22 -53.27 -13.08
CA ASN A 833 45.54 -52.73 -13.39
C ASN A 833 45.62 -51.20 -13.26
N LYS A 834 44.81 -50.59 -12.39
CA LYS A 834 44.77 -49.13 -12.20
C LYS A 834 46.13 -48.46 -11.92
N SER A 835 47.10 -49.22 -11.40
CA SER A 835 48.47 -48.73 -11.16
C SER A 835 49.15 -48.25 -12.44
N ASP A 836 48.78 -48.80 -13.59
CA ASP A 836 49.35 -48.42 -14.89
C ASP A 836 48.91 -47.00 -15.31
N PHE A 837 47.85 -46.48 -14.69
CA PHE A 837 47.22 -45.20 -15.00
C PHE A 837 47.25 -44.23 -13.80
N SER A 838 48.13 -44.45 -12.82
CA SER A 838 48.10 -43.69 -11.56
C SER A 838 48.22 -42.18 -11.76
N HIS A 839 49.09 -41.72 -12.66
CA HIS A 839 49.24 -40.29 -12.97
C HIS A 839 47.92 -39.66 -13.45
N ILE A 840 47.21 -40.32 -14.37
CA ILE A 840 45.94 -39.82 -14.91
C ILE A 840 44.84 -39.90 -13.84
N ILE A 841 44.83 -40.95 -13.02
CA ILE A 841 43.90 -41.05 -11.88
C ILE A 841 44.14 -39.89 -10.92
N ASP A 842 45.39 -39.56 -10.62
CA ASP A 842 45.77 -38.44 -9.75
C ASP A 842 45.31 -37.11 -10.36
N ASP A 843 45.51 -36.89 -11.67
CA ASP A 843 45.07 -35.68 -12.39
C ASP A 843 43.54 -35.50 -12.40
N LEU A 844 42.79 -36.60 -12.49
CA LEU A 844 41.33 -36.60 -12.48
C LEU A 844 40.73 -36.65 -11.07
N THR A 845 41.56 -36.71 -10.01
CA THR A 845 41.06 -36.78 -8.63
C THR A 845 40.36 -35.49 -8.24
N GLY A 846 39.26 -35.61 -7.51
CA GLY A 846 38.46 -34.47 -7.05
C GLY A 846 37.03 -34.90 -6.77
N TYR A 847 36.10 -33.95 -6.90
CA TYR A 847 34.67 -34.22 -6.76
C TYR A 847 33.86 -33.53 -7.87
N GLN A 848 32.69 -34.09 -8.17
CA GLN A 848 31.70 -33.47 -9.04
C GLN A 848 30.76 -32.59 -8.20
N LEU A 849 30.35 -31.44 -8.73
CA LEU A 849 29.20 -30.72 -8.18
C LEU A 849 27.94 -31.53 -8.47
N LYS A 850 27.27 -32.04 -7.43
CA LYS A 850 26.06 -32.84 -7.57
C LYS A 850 24.80 -31.98 -7.41
N VAL A 851 23.90 -32.02 -8.39
CA VAL A 851 22.54 -31.46 -8.29
C VAL A 851 21.55 -32.61 -8.17
N ALA A 852 21.03 -32.82 -6.96
CA ALA A 852 20.12 -33.91 -6.65
C ALA A 852 18.68 -33.60 -7.10
N ASN A 853 17.88 -34.65 -7.28
CA ASN A 853 16.43 -34.54 -7.51
C ASN A 853 15.59 -34.81 -6.25
N THR A 854 16.24 -35.04 -5.10
CA THR A 854 15.54 -35.27 -3.84
C THR A 854 14.93 -33.95 -3.36
N GLY A 855 13.60 -33.88 -3.30
CA GLY A 855 12.86 -32.65 -2.93
C GLY A 855 12.98 -31.51 -3.95
N LEU A 856 13.48 -31.78 -5.16
CA LEU A 856 13.72 -30.78 -6.22
C LEU A 856 13.21 -31.28 -7.57
N THR A 857 12.51 -30.40 -8.29
CA THR A 857 12.25 -30.55 -9.72
C THR A 857 13.06 -29.52 -10.50
N VAL A 858 14.15 -29.96 -11.11
CA VAL A 858 15.04 -29.08 -11.90
C VAL A 858 14.44 -28.87 -13.29
N HIS A 859 13.96 -27.66 -13.57
CA HIS A 859 13.44 -27.28 -14.88
C HIS A 859 14.56 -26.93 -15.85
N SER A 860 15.49 -26.09 -15.41
CA SER A 860 16.65 -25.71 -16.22
C SER A 860 17.91 -25.68 -15.38
N ALA A 861 19.04 -26.05 -16.00
CA ALA A 861 20.35 -25.96 -15.38
C ALA A 861 21.38 -25.50 -16.43
N ASN A 862 22.00 -24.34 -16.21
CA ASN A 862 23.18 -23.89 -16.91
C ASN A 862 24.39 -24.11 -15.99
N VAL A 863 25.29 -25.01 -16.37
CA VAL A 863 26.36 -25.49 -15.49
C VAL A 863 27.71 -25.48 -16.18
N LYS A 864 28.78 -25.59 -15.39
CA LYS A 864 30.15 -25.82 -15.86
C LYS A 864 30.52 -27.30 -15.81
N GLY A 865 31.68 -27.63 -16.40
CA GLY A 865 32.28 -28.96 -16.31
C GLY A 865 32.41 -29.45 -14.87
N ASN A 866 32.68 -30.73 -14.68
CA ASN A 866 32.68 -31.38 -13.35
C ASN A 866 31.35 -31.23 -12.59
N THR A 867 30.22 -31.36 -13.29
CA THR A 867 28.88 -31.28 -12.70
C THR A 867 28.08 -32.53 -13.05
N THR A 868 27.42 -33.11 -12.05
CA THR A 868 26.51 -34.24 -12.19
C THR A 868 25.10 -33.84 -11.76
N LEU A 869 24.12 -33.98 -12.64
CA LEU A 869 22.70 -33.76 -12.34
C LEU A 869 21.97 -35.10 -12.32
N ASP A 870 21.07 -35.28 -11.34
CA ASP A 870 20.25 -36.50 -11.30
C ASP A 870 19.21 -36.52 -12.45
N THR A 871 18.52 -35.41 -12.68
CA THR A 871 17.61 -35.17 -13.83
C THR A 871 17.38 -33.67 -14.04
N THR A 872 16.99 -33.24 -15.23
CA THR A 872 16.50 -31.89 -15.54
C THR A 872 15.65 -31.88 -16.82
N ARG A 873 14.77 -30.91 -17.03
CA ARG A 873 14.07 -30.72 -18.32
C ARG A 873 14.96 -30.04 -19.37
N ALA A 874 15.82 -29.13 -18.96
CA ALA A 874 16.78 -28.45 -19.83
C ALA A 874 18.17 -28.40 -19.16
N LEU A 875 19.19 -28.80 -19.91
CA LEU A 875 20.59 -28.76 -19.48
C LEU A 875 21.39 -27.95 -20.51
N THR A 876 22.17 -26.99 -20.05
CA THR A 876 23.07 -26.19 -20.88
C THR A 876 24.47 -26.17 -20.29
N PHE A 877 25.49 -26.33 -21.13
CA PHE A 877 26.89 -26.15 -20.76
C PHE A 877 27.72 -25.76 -21.99
N THR A 878 28.73 -24.90 -21.80
CA THR A 878 29.62 -24.47 -22.89
C THR A 878 30.69 -25.51 -23.18
N ASP A 879 31.28 -26.08 -22.12
CA ASP A 879 32.44 -26.95 -22.20
C ASP A 879 32.22 -28.21 -21.33
N SER A 880 32.57 -29.36 -21.89
CA SER A 880 32.59 -30.64 -21.20
C SER A 880 33.59 -31.54 -21.91
N THR A 881 34.62 -31.97 -21.20
CA THR A 881 35.68 -32.87 -21.72
C THR A 881 35.78 -34.10 -20.82
N ILE A 882 36.64 -35.06 -21.17
CA ILE A 882 36.93 -36.20 -20.28
C ILE A 882 37.47 -35.77 -18.92
N ASP A 883 38.24 -34.68 -18.88
CA ASP A 883 38.83 -34.15 -17.64
C ASP A 883 37.83 -33.37 -16.78
N SER A 884 36.78 -32.84 -17.41
CA SER A 884 35.84 -31.90 -16.79
C SER A 884 34.38 -32.22 -17.13
N MET A 885 34.03 -33.50 -17.11
CA MET A 885 32.79 -33.98 -17.72
C MET A 885 31.52 -33.49 -17.01
N VAL A 886 30.51 -33.11 -17.79
CA VAL A 886 29.12 -32.94 -17.34
C VAL A 886 28.37 -34.27 -17.46
N THR A 887 27.61 -34.63 -16.44
CA THR A 887 26.82 -35.88 -16.40
C THR A 887 25.35 -35.61 -16.09
N LEU A 888 24.44 -36.20 -16.87
CA LEU A 888 23.01 -36.27 -16.57
C LEU A 888 22.64 -37.73 -16.27
N ASN A 889 22.47 -38.09 -14.99
CA ASN A 889 22.33 -39.49 -14.58
C ASN A 889 21.10 -40.20 -15.16
N SER A 890 20.00 -39.48 -15.29
CA SER A 890 18.71 -40.00 -15.76
C SER A 890 17.88 -38.94 -16.47
N GLY A 891 16.78 -39.34 -17.10
CA GLY A 891 15.81 -38.41 -17.69
C GLY A 891 16.16 -37.87 -19.08
N TYR A 892 17.34 -38.16 -19.63
CA TYR A 892 17.84 -37.63 -20.91
C TYR A 892 16.84 -37.71 -22.08
N GLN A 893 15.98 -38.74 -22.11
CA GLN A 893 14.97 -38.96 -23.16
C GLN A 893 13.93 -37.84 -23.25
N ASN A 894 13.68 -37.16 -22.13
CA ASN A 894 12.70 -36.09 -22.03
C ASN A 894 13.35 -34.71 -21.80
N SER A 895 14.69 -34.66 -21.76
CA SER A 895 15.46 -33.44 -21.58
C SER A 895 15.82 -32.80 -22.92
N ILE A 896 16.08 -31.50 -22.90
CA ILE A 896 16.80 -30.79 -23.96
C ILE A 896 18.21 -30.51 -23.43
N ILE A 897 19.23 -31.11 -24.03
CA ILE A 897 20.63 -30.86 -23.67
C ILE A 897 21.24 -29.95 -24.74
N THR A 898 21.79 -28.83 -24.33
CA THR A 898 22.41 -27.82 -25.20
C THR A 898 23.88 -27.72 -24.85
N ALA A 899 24.74 -28.20 -25.75
CA ALA A 899 26.19 -28.25 -25.54
C ALA A 899 26.93 -27.32 -26.51
N GLY A 900 27.91 -26.57 -26.02
CA GLY A 900 28.76 -25.69 -26.82
C GLY A 900 28.46 -24.20 -26.67
N ASP A 901 29.23 -23.40 -27.39
CA ASP A 901 29.22 -21.92 -27.30
C ASP A 901 27.91 -21.31 -27.77
N THR A 902 27.48 -20.22 -27.11
CA THR A 902 26.27 -19.48 -27.48
C THR A 902 26.30 -19.09 -28.96
N GLY A 903 25.29 -19.53 -29.72
CA GLY A 903 25.19 -19.32 -31.17
C GLY A 903 25.70 -20.46 -32.04
N ASN A 904 26.48 -21.41 -31.50
CA ASN A 904 27.01 -22.60 -32.18
C ASN A 904 26.78 -23.87 -31.33
N GLN A 905 25.53 -24.07 -30.89
CA GLN A 905 25.19 -25.11 -29.92
C GLN A 905 24.68 -26.39 -30.59
N TRP A 906 25.11 -27.53 -30.06
CA TRP A 906 24.58 -28.86 -30.35
C TRP A 906 23.39 -29.13 -29.44
N ILE A 907 22.25 -29.51 -30.02
CA ILE A 907 21.00 -29.71 -29.27
C ILE A 907 20.62 -31.18 -29.31
N PHE A 908 20.59 -31.85 -28.16
CA PHE A 908 20.13 -33.22 -28.00
C PHE A 908 18.73 -33.23 -27.41
N SER A 909 17.79 -33.89 -28.08
CA SER A 909 16.39 -33.99 -27.67
C SER A 909 15.68 -35.07 -28.47
N LYS A 910 14.49 -35.49 -28.02
CA LYS A 910 13.65 -36.43 -28.78
C LYS A 910 13.27 -35.96 -30.20
N THR A 911 13.33 -34.65 -30.46
CA THR A 911 12.95 -34.02 -31.74
C THR A 911 14.14 -33.70 -32.65
N GLY A 912 15.35 -34.15 -32.30
CA GLY A 912 16.51 -34.03 -33.20
C GLY A 912 16.29 -34.78 -34.53
N ASP A 913 16.97 -34.34 -35.58
CA ASP A 913 16.85 -34.88 -36.93
C ASP A 913 17.92 -35.94 -37.26
N LYS A 914 18.98 -36.03 -36.45
CA LYS A 914 20.05 -37.03 -36.59
C LYS A 914 20.13 -37.96 -35.38
N SER A 915 20.63 -39.18 -35.57
CA SER A 915 20.84 -40.20 -34.52
C SER A 915 22.33 -40.43 -34.27
N ALA A 916 22.71 -40.72 -33.03
CA ALA A 916 24.11 -40.97 -32.66
C ALA A 916 24.60 -42.37 -33.08
N THR A 917 25.89 -42.48 -33.41
CA THR A 917 26.54 -43.77 -33.76
C THR A 917 26.98 -44.52 -32.50
N LEU A 918 26.61 -45.79 -32.35
CA LEU A 918 27.13 -46.62 -31.25
C LEU A 918 28.55 -47.13 -31.57
N TYR A 919 29.53 -46.75 -30.76
CA TYR A 919 30.92 -47.18 -30.87
C TYR A 919 31.24 -48.47 -30.11
N GLY A 920 30.45 -48.81 -29.09
CA GLY A 920 30.58 -50.06 -28.37
C GLY A 920 30.19 -49.96 -26.91
N SER A 921 30.32 -51.09 -26.20
CA SER A 921 30.01 -51.20 -24.78
C SER A 921 30.95 -52.19 -24.11
N ALA A 922 31.58 -51.78 -23.02
CA ALA A 922 32.34 -52.63 -22.12
C ALA A 922 31.81 -52.43 -20.70
N THR A 923 31.25 -53.49 -20.09
CA THR A 923 30.56 -53.37 -18.78
C THR A 923 30.99 -54.43 -17.78
N THR A 924 31.45 -55.59 -18.26
CA THR A 924 32.06 -56.62 -17.43
C THR A 924 33.54 -56.34 -17.20
N GLU A 925 34.11 -56.89 -16.13
CA GLU A 925 35.53 -56.75 -15.81
C GLU A 925 36.43 -57.21 -16.97
N ALA A 926 36.05 -58.28 -17.68
CA ALA A 926 36.80 -58.79 -18.83
C ALA A 926 36.72 -57.87 -20.04
N GLU A 927 35.55 -57.34 -20.36
CA GLU A 927 35.37 -56.38 -21.47
C GLU A 927 36.11 -55.08 -21.20
N ILE A 928 36.03 -54.59 -19.96
CA ILE A 928 36.75 -53.38 -19.54
C ILE A 928 38.25 -53.62 -19.60
N LYS A 929 38.76 -54.73 -19.07
CA LYS A 929 40.17 -55.08 -19.21
C LYS A 929 40.61 -55.11 -20.68
N ASN A 930 39.80 -55.68 -21.56
CA ASN A 930 40.10 -55.72 -22.99
C ASN A 930 40.14 -54.31 -23.62
N ALA A 931 39.23 -53.41 -23.24
CA ALA A 931 39.23 -52.02 -23.72
C ALA A 931 40.54 -51.27 -23.38
N PHE A 932 41.13 -51.58 -22.21
CA PHE A 932 42.38 -50.99 -21.72
C PHE A 932 43.64 -51.84 -22.01
N THR A 933 43.53 -52.95 -22.75
CA THR A 933 44.67 -53.83 -23.02
C THR A 933 45.58 -53.24 -24.10
N GLY A 934 46.90 -53.28 -23.87
CA GLY A 934 47.91 -52.89 -24.86
C GLY A 934 48.05 -51.38 -25.05
N LEU A 935 47.42 -50.58 -24.19
CA LEU A 935 47.53 -49.12 -24.20
C LEU A 935 48.90 -48.67 -23.67
N THR A 936 49.42 -47.57 -24.21
CA THR A 936 50.66 -46.95 -23.71
C THR A 936 50.34 -46.02 -22.55
N ALA A 937 51.25 -45.86 -21.60
CA ALA A 937 51.16 -44.76 -20.64
C ALA A 937 51.18 -43.42 -21.42
N THR A 938 50.11 -42.63 -21.33
CA THR A 938 49.97 -41.31 -21.95
C THR A 938 50.14 -40.22 -20.91
N ASP A 939 50.31 -38.97 -21.36
CA ASP A 939 50.54 -37.82 -20.47
C ASP A 939 49.24 -37.23 -19.89
N ASN A 940 48.06 -37.52 -20.48
CA ASN A 940 46.77 -36.97 -20.04
C ASN A 940 45.60 -37.93 -20.31
N ALA A 941 44.43 -37.63 -19.72
CA ALA A 941 43.24 -38.48 -19.81
C ALA A 941 42.56 -38.45 -21.18
N HIS A 942 42.63 -37.32 -21.88
CA HIS A 942 42.11 -37.18 -23.24
C HIS A 942 42.78 -38.20 -24.19
N ASP A 943 44.11 -38.25 -24.20
CA ASP A 943 44.89 -39.19 -25.03
C ASP A 943 44.60 -40.64 -24.65
N LEU A 944 44.50 -40.94 -23.35
CA LEU A 944 44.15 -42.28 -22.90
C LEU A 944 42.74 -42.67 -23.39
N PHE A 945 41.77 -41.76 -23.25
CA PHE A 945 40.41 -41.99 -23.72
C PHE A 945 40.36 -42.16 -25.24
N SER A 946 41.18 -41.41 -25.99
CA SER A 946 41.34 -41.56 -27.45
C SER A 946 41.83 -42.97 -27.82
N GLN A 947 42.81 -43.51 -27.08
CA GLN A 947 43.27 -44.89 -27.30
C GLN A 947 42.22 -45.93 -26.92
N VAL A 948 41.48 -45.73 -25.82
CA VAL A 948 40.36 -46.59 -25.43
C VAL A 948 39.28 -46.58 -26.52
N LEU A 949 38.94 -45.41 -27.04
CA LEU A 949 37.98 -45.23 -28.12
C LEU A 949 38.45 -45.92 -29.41
N ALA A 950 39.74 -45.83 -29.75
CA ALA A 950 40.32 -46.54 -30.87
C ALA A 950 40.26 -48.06 -30.67
N ASN A 951 40.56 -48.58 -29.49
CA ASN A 951 40.42 -50.00 -29.18
C ASN A 951 38.97 -50.48 -29.32
N MET A 952 38.01 -49.73 -28.77
CA MET A 952 36.59 -50.07 -28.80
C MET A 952 36.02 -50.06 -30.23
N THR A 953 36.52 -49.17 -31.07
CA THR A 953 36.11 -49.04 -32.48
C THR A 953 36.97 -49.83 -33.46
N HIS A 954 37.92 -50.65 -32.99
CA HIS A 954 38.91 -51.34 -33.81
C HIS A 954 39.68 -50.41 -34.78
N GLY A 955 39.99 -49.20 -34.31
CA GLY A 955 40.76 -48.16 -34.99
C GLY A 955 39.93 -47.17 -35.80
N ALA A 956 38.62 -47.37 -35.95
CA ALA A 956 37.79 -46.51 -36.80
C ALA A 956 37.71 -45.05 -36.32
N SER A 957 37.80 -44.79 -35.01
CA SER A 957 37.76 -43.44 -34.45
C SER A 957 39.00 -42.58 -34.73
N THR A 958 40.07 -43.14 -35.32
CA THR A 958 41.33 -42.41 -35.55
C THR A 958 41.28 -41.44 -36.72
N ASN A 959 40.42 -41.68 -37.71
CA ASN A 959 40.28 -40.83 -38.92
C ASN A 959 38.86 -40.88 -39.52
N ASN A 960 37.88 -41.40 -38.77
CA ASN A 960 36.50 -41.58 -39.24
C ASN A 960 35.51 -41.53 -38.07
N LEU A 961 35.73 -40.58 -37.15
CA LEU A 961 34.80 -40.29 -36.06
C LEU A 961 33.48 -39.76 -36.64
N SER A 962 32.35 -40.27 -36.16
CA SER A 962 31.04 -39.70 -36.47
C SER A 962 30.83 -38.37 -35.77
N GLU A 963 29.99 -37.48 -36.33
CA GLU A 963 29.62 -36.19 -35.71
C GLU A 963 29.22 -36.34 -34.23
N VAL A 964 28.42 -37.37 -33.93
CA VAL A 964 28.08 -37.75 -32.56
C VAL A 964 28.16 -39.27 -32.43
N GLY A 965 28.88 -39.74 -31.42
CA GLY A 965 28.94 -41.16 -31.08
C GLY A 965 28.75 -41.47 -29.59
N LEU A 966 28.40 -42.72 -29.31
CA LEU A 966 28.12 -43.24 -27.98
C LEU A 966 29.06 -44.38 -27.62
N LEU A 967 29.68 -44.30 -26.44
CA LEU A 967 30.51 -45.37 -25.89
C LEU A 967 30.07 -45.68 -24.46
N LYS A 968 29.85 -46.95 -24.12
CA LYS A 968 29.66 -47.34 -22.72
C LYS A 968 30.94 -47.93 -22.13
N LEU A 969 31.42 -47.35 -21.03
CA LEU A 969 32.48 -47.91 -20.20
C LEU A 969 31.98 -48.03 -18.75
N ASP A 970 32.11 -49.23 -18.20
CA ASP A 970 31.62 -49.59 -16.87
C ASP A 970 30.13 -49.22 -16.76
N LYS A 971 29.82 -48.21 -15.94
CA LYS A 971 28.45 -47.75 -15.73
C LYS A 971 28.06 -46.64 -16.68
N SER A 972 28.98 -45.83 -17.21
CA SER A 972 28.61 -44.58 -17.88
C SER A 972 28.55 -44.69 -19.40
N VAL A 973 27.52 -44.07 -19.99
CA VAL A 973 27.42 -43.85 -21.44
C VAL A 973 27.95 -42.45 -21.75
N TYR A 974 29.06 -42.40 -22.47
CA TYR A 974 29.72 -41.19 -22.96
C TYR A 974 29.12 -40.81 -24.31
N VAL A 975 28.74 -39.55 -24.46
CA VAL A 975 28.35 -38.91 -25.71
C VAL A 975 29.54 -38.08 -26.18
N ILE A 976 30.07 -38.42 -27.35
CA ILE A 976 31.27 -37.85 -27.94
C ILE A 976 30.83 -37.05 -29.16
N VAL A 977 31.15 -35.77 -29.22
CA VAL A 977 30.76 -34.85 -30.28
C VAL A 977 32.02 -34.33 -30.97
N ASP A 978 32.14 -34.62 -32.25
CA ASP A 978 33.15 -34.02 -33.14
C ASP A 978 32.77 -32.55 -33.39
N LYS A 979 33.25 -31.65 -32.53
CA LYS A 979 32.81 -30.24 -32.51
C LYS A 979 33.39 -29.49 -33.71
N ASN A 980 34.62 -29.82 -34.10
CA ASN A 980 35.35 -29.13 -35.17
C ASN A 980 35.16 -29.79 -36.56
N HIS A 981 34.39 -30.88 -36.62
CA HIS A 981 34.05 -31.63 -37.83
C HIS A 981 35.27 -32.21 -38.58
N ASN A 982 36.35 -32.55 -37.86
CA ASN A 982 37.58 -33.06 -38.46
C ASN A 982 37.69 -34.60 -38.48
N GLN A 983 36.67 -35.31 -38.01
CA GLN A 983 36.56 -36.77 -37.96
C GLN A 983 37.64 -37.46 -37.11
N THR A 984 38.26 -36.74 -36.19
CA THR A 984 39.28 -37.21 -35.27
C THR A 984 38.89 -36.80 -33.86
N PHE A 985 39.14 -37.65 -32.87
CA PHE A 985 38.90 -37.24 -31.47
C PHE A 985 40.07 -36.38 -30.97
N ASP A 986 39.82 -35.11 -30.67
CA ASP A 986 40.82 -34.16 -30.19
C ASP A 986 40.31 -33.20 -29.10
N ALA A 987 41.17 -32.26 -28.67
CA ALA A 987 40.88 -31.37 -27.54
C ALA A 987 39.77 -30.35 -27.81
N ASP A 988 39.37 -30.13 -29.06
CA ASP A 988 38.27 -29.23 -29.40
C ASP A 988 36.90 -29.91 -29.28
N ASP A 989 36.87 -31.23 -29.08
CA ASP A 989 35.65 -32.02 -28.99
C ASP A 989 34.95 -31.97 -27.64
N ILE A 990 33.64 -32.23 -27.66
CA ILE A 990 32.81 -32.26 -26.45
C ILE A 990 32.58 -33.71 -26.05
N VAL A 991 32.82 -34.02 -24.77
CA VAL A 991 32.43 -35.29 -24.16
C VAL A 991 31.61 -35.05 -22.90
N PHE A 992 30.39 -35.58 -22.87
CA PHE A 992 29.52 -35.57 -21.69
C PHE A 992 28.93 -36.97 -21.45
N SER A 993 28.30 -37.19 -20.30
CA SER A 993 27.70 -38.48 -19.95
C SER A 993 26.20 -38.37 -19.73
N ILE A 994 25.45 -39.38 -20.20
CA ILE A 994 24.02 -39.55 -19.86
C ILE A 994 23.83 -40.59 -18.74
N GLY A 995 24.89 -40.86 -17.97
CA GLY A 995 24.84 -41.72 -16.80
C GLY A 995 24.73 -43.21 -17.13
N ASN A 996 24.15 -43.97 -16.21
CA ASN A 996 24.02 -45.43 -16.34
C ASN A 996 22.80 -45.85 -17.15
N GLN A 997 22.96 -45.75 -18.47
CA GLN A 997 21.92 -46.09 -19.45
C GLN A 997 22.30 -47.31 -20.28
N ASP A 998 21.32 -47.93 -20.90
CA ASP A 998 21.58 -48.89 -21.96
C ASP A 998 22.07 -48.13 -23.21
N PRO A 999 23.27 -48.42 -23.74
CA PRO A 999 23.84 -47.66 -24.85
C PRO A 999 23.12 -47.91 -26.17
N TYR A 1000 22.46 -49.06 -26.34
CA TYR A 1000 21.65 -49.36 -27.52
C TYR A 1000 20.33 -48.60 -27.48
N LEU A 1001 19.71 -48.48 -26.31
CA LEU A 1001 18.53 -47.63 -26.14
C LEU A 1001 18.88 -46.15 -26.33
N ALA A 1002 20.03 -45.70 -25.81
CA ALA A 1002 20.50 -44.34 -26.00
C ALA A 1002 20.75 -44.02 -27.48
N ALA A 1003 21.35 -44.91 -28.25
CA ALA A 1003 21.60 -44.72 -29.68
C ALA A 1003 20.32 -44.47 -30.50
N VAL A 1004 19.19 -45.05 -30.07
CA VAL A 1004 17.88 -44.92 -30.76
C VAL A 1004 17.03 -43.77 -30.19
N SER A 1005 17.28 -43.33 -28.96
CA SER A 1005 16.44 -42.32 -28.29
C SER A 1005 17.08 -40.95 -28.12
N LEU A 1006 18.40 -40.85 -28.17
CA LEU A 1006 19.14 -39.59 -28.13
C LEU A 1006 19.35 -39.08 -29.55
N HIS A 1007 18.37 -38.30 -30.05
CA HIS A 1007 18.55 -37.55 -31.30
C HIS A 1007 19.25 -36.22 -31.05
N TYR A 1008 19.93 -35.71 -32.08
CA TYR A 1008 20.63 -34.43 -32.01
C TYR A 1008 20.37 -33.58 -33.25
N LYS A 1009 20.63 -32.29 -33.09
CA LYS A 1009 20.68 -31.28 -34.14
C LYS A 1009 22.02 -30.55 -34.03
N ALA A 1010 22.80 -30.59 -35.10
CA ALA A 1010 24.07 -29.89 -35.20
C ALA A 1010 23.87 -28.38 -35.46
N PRO A 1011 24.78 -27.50 -35.02
CA PRO A 1011 24.76 -26.10 -35.41
C PRO A 1011 24.94 -25.94 -36.92
N ALA A 1012 24.41 -24.85 -37.48
CA ALA A 1012 24.56 -24.56 -38.91
C ALA A 1012 26.03 -24.25 -39.22
N ILE A 1013 26.64 -25.03 -40.12
CA ILE A 1013 28.01 -24.81 -40.57
C ILE A 1013 28.02 -23.53 -41.41
N THR A 1014 28.60 -22.46 -40.88
CA THR A 1014 28.69 -21.18 -41.60
C THR A 1014 30.00 -21.17 -42.39
N VAL A 1015 29.97 -21.65 -43.65
CA VAL A 1015 31.13 -21.58 -44.54
C VAL A 1015 31.13 -20.21 -45.24
N ASN A 1016 32.05 -19.32 -44.87
CA ASN A 1016 32.40 -18.08 -45.59
C ASN A 1016 31.24 -17.32 -46.30
N GLY A 1017 30.25 -16.83 -45.55
CA GLY A 1017 29.40 -15.73 -46.01
C GLY A 1017 28.20 -16.06 -46.90
N ALA A 1018 27.77 -17.31 -47.01
CA ALA A 1018 26.44 -17.64 -47.54
C ALA A 1018 25.79 -18.75 -46.72
N ALA A 1019 24.62 -18.48 -46.14
CA ALA A 1019 23.81 -19.51 -45.48
C ALA A 1019 23.30 -20.50 -46.54
N GLU A 1020 23.62 -21.78 -46.40
CA GLU A 1020 22.95 -22.83 -47.16
C GLU A 1020 21.47 -22.88 -46.77
N SER A 1021 20.60 -22.49 -47.70
CA SER A 1021 19.17 -22.68 -47.57
C SER A 1021 18.86 -24.16 -47.73
N HIS A 1022 18.29 -24.78 -46.69
CA HIS A 1022 17.56 -26.04 -46.87
C HIS A 1022 16.43 -25.80 -47.87
N LEU A 1023 16.51 -26.50 -49.00
CA LEU A 1023 15.42 -26.63 -49.97
C LEU A 1023 14.20 -27.23 -49.26
N ALA A 1024 13.09 -26.52 -49.34
CA ALA A 1024 11.78 -27.01 -48.93
C ALA A 1024 11.33 -28.12 -49.90
N GLU A 1025 11.13 -29.34 -49.39
CA GLU A 1025 10.29 -30.35 -50.06
C GLU A 1025 9.03 -30.63 -49.23
N ALA A 1026 7.95 -30.03 -49.73
CA ALA A 1026 6.56 -30.44 -49.73
C ALA A 1026 5.97 -31.22 -48.54
N ILE A 1027 5.14 -30.49 -47.78
CA ILE A 1027 4.10 -31.01 -46.89
C ILE A 1027 3.04 -31.76 -47.70
N ALA A 1028 2.78 -33.00 -47.29
CA ALA A 1028 1.45 -33.62 -47.24
C ALA A 1028 1.29 -34.25 -45.85
#